data_AF-A0AAP5M8F8-F1
#
_entry.id   AF-A0AAP5M8F8-F1
#
_cell.length_a   1.000
_cell.length_b   1.000
_cell.length_c   1.000
_cell.angle_alpha   90.00
_cell.angle_beta   90.00
_cell.angle_gamma   90.00
#
_symmetry.space_group_name_H-M   'P 1'
#
loop_
_entity.id
_entity.type
_entity.pdbx_description
1 polymer ?
#
loop_
_entity_poly.entity_id
_entity_poly.type
_entity_poly.pdbx_seq_one_letter_code
_entity_poly.pdbx_strand_id
1 'polypeptide(L)'
;MTTLLVPIHLDALYLPANTSVMEEMTDYRNLPYVDKNNNVKNSGKAYISSSVLSPPFENLNLTLKAGIHLHWAMPDALIKGIAKADGITFPLVPNRWLIMRRGGNKNDKQWVIESDYLYPDGVDRLTEPINILHHPDSARNERQPFRFLGRKWELTQWLSEPANAQYVEALTVIGPFAKVDNLDNEKAAFAGFYPNCRSVFGFHDDEFKDAATPPTGLKYDVFGWYSNREKDCLAKFVTEYSGNAQTLLETLQEKLGWTVTINNLSFPDRILCYSQLTFAPGNSLTDPAATLPNPKIAVGNTQEEAIAAYLASQLDSNIENRKIIEEQLQALQLSDRLEQQKLDFGPKFREVVHESGFIAVATENLWRVVPEGNESGAASAAQGEAQMQVTLPTSIGDGLNTTNNLQHEYDRKLATIGSIREQIYADWYKYMVALYLTKGNLPDGETIRAFIQTDRDETQKGLNECGLPALQEEMTDTGTLRFTKDGKDEIATASAPNSEPNSISARLAQSINNLIADIDRFNKESRLLVDPPNSSLIAIEGSCALVEEPVAGKCLRFDGNQNYFKVSGLNNVQAVSMWVKIPNVARGWRYLLDARNHLADSWFTANSSGGIGGNWEKMYVDGKEQSLDWAGIPKDRWIFLYLQAKSSFSGSIYLMCNHNCADNLPGDIASVCFHQQPLSPEEIQRSKAEKTGLLRPSYILKVVPGPRYWQPSDPVILMTGDAVTPSHRHGEDGSLGEDSLLECQLLTDTIDLQKLQNNTLEVLKNTVDAIARAPGEKIGFHKWTNQPWNPFLLEWSVQFFPLKRSNQNNNRNYDANTLKENYQLRVNAVDLSPENTNYFGGIANLYSGASFLTPSASTLLKENLIAYLKKHLLPDYYKAQGTAQEHQTEDFISLNFNAVKSWYERQNPPANAPTYTALKAYEQLQSLKCLAQSIGGFNDALLTYQRTMQLEIKDTRLRATSHGKTFLQQVSENVNNSKVPGSLLRSPYLLNDFNPIRAGALKISGLRIVDTFGRVKVVVDIKNPGNTQVVTSQPVTPPLNCPHPIYLWSLD
;
A
#
# COMPACT_ATOMS: atom_id res chain seq x y z
N MET A 1 -4.93 29.86 -26.25
CA MET A 1 -4.78 28.97 -25.08
C MET A 1 -3.69 27.99 -25.42
N THR A 2 -2.68 27.86 -24.56
CA THR A 2 -1.55 26.95 -24.77
C THR A 2 -1.98 25.53 -24.40
N THR A 3 -1.64 24.53 -25.21
CA THR A 3 -1.93 23.11 -24.95
C THR A 3 -0.64 22.38 -24.63
N LEU A 4 -0.63 21.53 -23.59
CA LEU A 4 0.50 20.66 -23.30
C LEU A 4 0.38 19.38 -24.13
N LEU A 5 1.34 19.14 -25.01
CA LEU A 5 1.48 17.90 -25.77
C LEU A 5 2.23 16.88 -24.93
N VAL A 6 1.56 15.79 -24.58
CA VAL A 6 2.13 14.72 -23.74
C VAL A 6 2.34 13.48 -24.62
N PRO A 7 3.58 13.00 -24.81
CA PRO A 7 3.81 11.83 -25.65
C PRO A 7 3.28 10.55 -24.98
N ILE A 8 2.86 9.59 -25.80
CA ILE A 8 2.39 8.26 -25.36
C ILE A 8 3.02 7.14 -26.17
N HIS A 9 3.22 5.98 -25.55
CA HIS A 9 3.72 4.78 -26.23
C HIS A 9 2.65 4.18 -27.14
N LEU A 10 3.02 3.82 -28.38
CA LEU A 10 2.13 3.23 -29.37
C LEU A 10 2.73 1.95 -29.97
N ASP A 11 2.04 0.83 -29.78
CA ASP A 11 2.35 -0.46 -30.39
C ASP A 11 1.42 -0.76 -31.57
N ALA A 12 1.92 -1.55 -32.51
CA ALA A 12 1.12 -2.11 -33.59
C ALA A 12 1.38 -3.62 -33.76
N LEU A 13 0.31 -4.41 -33.83
CA LEU A 13 0.32 -5.82 -34.21
C LEU A 13 -0.29 -5.98 -35.60
N TYR A 14 0.45 -6.59 -36.52
CA TYR A 14 -0.07 -6.89 -37.85
C TYR A 14 -0.49 -8.36 -37.96
N LEU A 15 -1.72 -8.61 -38.39
CA LEU A 15 -2.25 -9.97 -38.56
C LEU A 15 -2.58 -10.21 -40.05
N PRO A 16 -1.85 -11.11 -40.75
CA PRO A 16 -2.16 -11.45 -42.14
C PRO A 16 -3.42 -12.31 -42.29
N ALA A 17 -3.91 -12.89 -41.19
CA ALA A 17 -5.13 -13.69 -41.15
C ALA A 17 -5.81 -13.53 -39.78
N ASN A 18 -7.08 -13.92 -39.70
CA ASN A 18 -7.77 -13.99 -38.42
C ASN A 18 -6.98 -14.90 -37.47
N THR A 19 -6.65 -14.42 -36.27
CA THR A 19 -5.76 -15.09 -35.34
C THR A 19 -6.43 -15.23 -33.98
N SER A 20 -6.38 -16.43 -33.41
CA SER A 20 -6.85 -16.68 -32.05
C SER A 20 -5.82 -16.18 -31.04
N VAL A 21 -6.30 -15.43 -30.05
CA VAL A 21 -5.52 -14.89 -28.93
C VAL A 21 -6.27 -15.16 -27.63
N MET A 22 -5.61 -14.88 -26.51
CA MET A 22 -6.26 -14.88 -25.22
C MET A 22 -7.43 -13.88 -25.20
N GLU A 23 -8.58 -14.30 -24.68
CA GLU A 23 -9.78 -13.47 -24.58
C GLU A 23 -9.71 -12.44 -23.45
N GLU A 24 -10.74 -11.59 -23.35
CA GLU A 24 -10.92 -10.72 -22.19
C GLU A 24 -10.91 -11.51 -20.89
N MET A 25 -10.31 -10.95 -19.84
CA MET A 25 -10.29 -11.63 -18.53
C MET A 25 -11.71 -11.82 -17.96
N THR A 26 -12.67 -11.02 -18.41
CA THR A 26 -14.08 -11.10 -18.04
C THR A 26 -15.03 -11.07 -19.24
N ASP A 27 -16.08 -11.88 -19.16
CA ASP A 27 -17.23 -11.85 -20.04
C ASP A 27 -18.54 -11.76 -19.23
N TYR A 28 -18.96 -10.53 -18.95
CA TYR A 28 -20.19 -10.20 -18.24
C TYR A 28 -21.46 -10.55 -19.03
N ARG A 29 -21.35 -10.86 -20.33
CA ARG A 29 -22.49 -11.37 -21.13
C ARG A 29 -22.99 -12.71 -20.61
N ASN A 30 -22.17 -13.44 -19.84
CA ASN A 30 -22.53 -14.71 -19.21
C ASN A 30 -23.37 -14.56 -17.94
N LEU A 31 -23.55 -13.33 -17.41
CA LEU A 31 -24.39 -13.12 -16.24
C LEU A 31 -25.86 -13.47 -16.53
N PRO A 32 -26.55 -14.15 -15.62
CA PRO A 32 -27.99 -14.36 -15.75
C PRO A 32 -28.73 -13.03 -15.63
N TYR A 33 -29.88 -12.89 -16.28
CA TYR A 33 -30.83 -11.78 -16.08
C TYR A 33 -32.18 -12.08 -16.74
N VAL A 34 -33.18 -11.23 -16.47
CA VAL A 34 -34.48 -11.25 -17.15
C VAL A 34 -34.54 -10.09 -18.14
N ASP A 35 -34.68 -10.37 -19.43
CA ASP A 35 -34.73 -9.34 -20.46
C ASP A 35 -36.05 -8.54 -20.43
N LYS A 36 -36.14 -7.48 -21.25
CA LYS A 36 -37.33 -6.63 -21.37
C LYS A 36 -38.60 -7.38 -21.82
N ASN A 37 -38.44 -8.56 -22.44
CA ASN A 37 -39.51 -9.44 -22.88
C ASN A 37 -39.86 -10.49 -21.81
N ASN A 38 -39.30 -10.39 -20.61
CA ASN A 38 -39.44 -11.34 -19.50
C ASN A 38 -38.83 -12.74 -19.76
N ASN A 39 -37.92 -12.88 -20.72
CA ASN A 39 -37.19 -14.13 -20.91
C ASN A 39 -35.97 -14.17 -20.00
N VAL A 40 -35.73 -15.35 -19.39
CA VAL A 40 -34.51 -15.59 -18.62
C VAL A 40 -33.35 -15.88 -19.58
N LYS A 41 -32.31 -15.06 -19.51
CA LYS A 41 -31.05 -15.24 -20.24
C LYS A 41 -30.03 -15.93 -19.34
N ASN A 42 -29.17 -16.76 -19.93
CA ASN A 42 -28.12 -17.53 -19.23
C ASN A 42 -28.63 -18.34 -18.02
N SER A 43 -29.75 -19.06 -18.18
CA SER A 43 -30.43 -19.77 -17.08
C SER A 43 -29.54 -20.81 -16.37
N GLY A 44 -28.59 -21.43 -17.06
CA GLY A 44 -27.60 -22.37 -16.50
C GLY A 44 -26.33 -21.73 -15.93
N LYS A 45 -26.35 -20.42 -15.65
CA LYS A 45 -25.25 -19.68 -15.01
C LYS A 45 -25.73 -19.08 -13.67
N ALA A 46 -24.79 -18.76 -12.81
CA ALA A 46 -25.04 -18.08 -11.55
C ALA A 46 -24.47 -16.66 -11.59
N TYR A 47 -25.04 -15.75 -10.80
CA TYR A 47 -24.48 -14.39 -10.65
C TYR A 47 -23.28 -14.44 -9.69
N ILE A 48 -22.16 -15.01 -10.15
CA ILE A 48 -20.91 -15.19 -9.40
C ILE A 48 -19.72 -15.03 -10.34
N SER A 49 -18.55 -14.72 -9.78
CA SER A 49 -17.32 -14.45 -10.54
C SER A 49 -16.93 -15.58 -11.49
N SER A 50 -17.04 -16.85 -11.07
CA SER A 50 -16.74 -18.00 -11.93
C SER A 50 -17.63 -18.13 -13.18
N SER A 51 -18.76 -17.42 -13.26
CA SER A 51 -19.58 -17.39 -14.48
C SER A 51 -19.07 -16.41 -15.53
N VAL A 52 -18.26 -15.42 -15.14
CA VAL A 52 -17.75 -14.37 -16.03
C VAL A 52 -16.26 -14.44 -16.27
N LEU A 53 -15.48 -15.03 -15.37
CA LEU A 53 -14.02 -15.09 -15.50
C LEU A 53 -13.58 -16.10 -16.55
N SER A 54 -12.55 -15.71 -17.30
CA SER A 54 -11.88 -16.60 -18.25
C SER A 54 -10.89 -17.52 -17.52
N PRO A 55 -11.08 -18.86 -17.54
CA PRO A 55 -10.23 -19.79 -16.81
C PRO A 55 -8.83 -19.91 -17.44
N PRO A 56 -7.75 -19.87 -16.63
CA PRO A 56 -6.40 -20.12 -17.13
C PRO A 56 -6.30 -21.47 -17.86
N PHE A 57 -5.50 -21.54 -18.92
CA PHE A 57 -5.33 -22.72 -19.78
C PHE A 57 -6.51 -23.07 -20.71
N GLU A 58 -7.64 -22.36 -20.62
CA GLU A 58 -8.88 -22.63 -21.38
C GLU A 58 -9.41 -21.40 -22.18
N ASN A 59 -8.58 -20.38 -22.35
CA ASN A 59 -8.98 -19.00 -22.69
C ASN A 59 -8.51 -18.48 -24.06
N LEU A 60 -8.24 -19.37 -25.03
CA LEU A 60 -7.82 -18.99 -26.39
C LEU A 60 -9.03 -18.84 -27.34
N ASN A 61 -10.05 -18.11 -26.91
CA ASN A 61 -11.35 -18.08 -27.58
C ASN A 61 -11.62 -16.79 -28.39
N LEU A 62 -10.84 -15.72 -28.18
CA LEU A 62 -10.98 -14.47 -28.93
C LEU A 62 -10.29 -14.57 -30.29
N THR A 63 -11.00 -14.20 -31.35
CA THR A 63 -10.44 -14.11 -32.71
C THR A 63 -10.26 -12.67 -33.12
N LEU A 64 -9.02 -12.20 -33.18
CA LEU A 64 -8.68 -10.92 -33.80
C LEU A 64 -8.77 -11.04 -35.32
N LYS A 65 -9.33 -10.03 -35.98
CA LYS A 65 -9.47 -9.99 -37.43
C LYS A 65 -8.13 -9.69 -38.10
N ALA A 66 -7.94 -10.16 -39.34
CA ALA A 66 -6.80 -9.75 -40.14
C ALA A 66 -6.74 -8.21 -40.29
N GLY A 67 -5.54 -7.64 -40.32
CA GLY A 67 -5.32 -6.19 -40.39
C GLY A 67 -4.28 -5.66 -39.41
N ILE A 68 -4.28 -4.35 -39.17
CA ILE A 68 -3.38 -3.67 -38.24
C ILE A 68 -4.14 -3.35 -36.96
N HIS A 69 -3.67 -3.85 -35.83
CA HIS A 69 -4.17 -3.54 -34.50
C HIS A 69 -3.23 -2.56 -33.81
N LEU A 70 -3.72 -1.39 -33.43
CA LEU A 70 -2.98 -0.42 -32.63
C LEU A 70 -3.39 -0.52 -31.17
N HIS A 71 -2.42 -0.35 -30.26
CA HIS A 71 -2.64 -0.30 -28.82
C HIS A 71 -1.69 0.71 -28.20
N TRP A 72 -2.20 1.68 -27.45
CA TRP A 72 -1.37 2.69 -26.81
C TRP A 72 -1.42 2.59 -25.28
N ALA A 73 -0.34 3.03 -24.63
CA ALA A 73 -0.26 3.15 -23.18
C ALA A 73 -0.47 4.61 -22.75
N MET A 74 -0.99 4.81 -21.54
CA MET A 74 -1.05 6.17 -20.96
C MET A 74 0.29 6.52 -20.31
N PRO A 75 0.61 7.83 -20.18
CA PRO A 75 1.75 8.26 -19.40
C PRO A 75 1.65 7.79 -17.94
N ASP A 76 2.79 7.59 -17.29
CA ASP A 76 2.90 7.07 -15.93
C ASP A 76 2.12 7.91 -14.91
N ALA A 77 2.03 9.21 -15.11
CA ALA A 77 1.25 10.12 -14.28
C ALA A 77 -0.25 9.78 -14.26
N LEU A 78 -0.76 9.15 -15.32
CA LEU A 78 -2.17 8.79 -15.48
C LEU A 78 -2.46 7.31 -15.14
N ILE A 79 -1.44 6.49 -14.85
CA ILE A 79 -1.63 5.08 -14.45
C ILE A 79 -1.48 4.85 -12.94
N LYS A 80 -1.02 5.85 -12.18
CA LYS A 80 -0.76 5.74 -10.73
C LYS A 80 -2.03 6.03 -9.90
N GLY A 81 -2.43 5.07 -9.08
CA GLY A 81 -3.53 5.21 -8.12
C GLY A 81 -3.06 5.73 -6.76
N ILE A 82 -3.87 6.57 -6.11
CA ILE A 82 -3.61 7.06 -4.74
C ILE A 82 -4.45 6.23 -3.77
N ALA A 83 -3.78 5.42 -2.95
CA ALA A 83 -4.42 4.64 -1.89
C ALA A 83 -4.70 5.51 -0.66
N LYS A 84 -5.94 5.50 -0.20
CA LYS A 84 -6.41 6.11 1.05
C LYS A 84 -7.16 5.07 1.88
N ALA A 85 -7.48 5.39 3.13
CA ALA A 85 -8.18 4.47 4.05
C ALA A 85 -9.55 3.99 3.51
N ASP A 86 -10.15 4.74 2.60
CA ASP A 86 -11.47 4.47 2.01
C ASP A 86 -11.39 3.88 0.58
N GLY A 87 -10.20 3.51 0.09
CA GLY A 87 -9.99 2.89 -1.22
C GLY A 87 -8.89 3.55 -2.06
N ILE A 88 -8.73 3.10 -3.30
CA ILE A 88 -7.73 3.57 -4.27
C ILE A 88 -8.42 4.41 -5.34
N THR A 89 -7.97 5.65 -5.52
CA THR A 89 -8.50 6.57 -6.54
C THR A 89 -7.50 6.73 -7.69
N PHE A 90 -7.98 6.63 -8.93
CA PHE A 90 -7.17 6.79 -10.14
C PHE A 90 -7.53 8.08 -10.88
N PRO A 91 -6.56 8.74 -11.55
CA PRO A 91 -6.84 9.90 -12.39
C PRO A 91 -7.70 9.50 -13.60
N LEU A 92 -8.57 10.43 -14.03
CA LEU A 92 -9.32 10.28 -15.28
C LEU A 92 -8.36 10.33 -16.48
N VAL A 93 -8.67 9.60 -17.53
CA VAL A 93 -7.86 9.55 -18.76
C VAL A 93 -8.58 10.15 -19.97
N PRO A 94 -7.86 10.54 -21.03
CA PRO A 94 -8.48 11.00 -22.27
C PRO A 94 -9.48 9.97 -22.83
N ASN A 95 -10.64 10.46 -23.27
CA ASN A 95 -11.79 9.66 -23.70
C ASN A 95 -12.18 9.89 -25.16
N ARG A 96 -11.42 10.71 -25.90
CA ARG A 96 -11.55 10.90 -27.34
C ARG A 96 -10.20 10.72 -27.99
N TRP A 97 -10.14 9.94 -29.06
CA TRP A 97 -8.91 9.67 -29.80
C TRP A 97 -9.10 9.86 -31.29
N LEU A 98 -8.27 10.70 -31.90
CA LEU A 98 -8.17 10.87 -33.34
C LEU A 98 -7.06 9.97 -33.86
N ILE A 99 -7.39 9.07 -34.78
CA ILE A 99 -6.44 8.22 -35.50
C ILE A 99 -6.33 8.73 -36.93
N MET A 100 -5.11 9.04 -37.38
CA MET A 100 -4.84 9.44 -38.76
C MET A 100 -3.90 8.44 -39.42
N ARG A 101 -4.39 7.72 -40.42
CA ARG A 101 -3.55 6.90 -41.30
C ARG A 101 -3.04 7.75 -42.45
N ARG A 102 -1.74 7.63 -42.75
CA ARG A 102 -1.07 8.29 -43.89
C ARG A 102 -0.15 7.34 -44.64
N GLY A 103 -0.04 7.51 -45.96
CA GLY A 103 0.88 6.75 -46.80
C GLY A 103 0.52 5.26 -46.98
N GLY A 104 1.53 4.40 -47.16
CA GLY A 104 1.32 2.95 -47.22
C GLY A 104 0.53 2.45 -48.43
N ASN A 105 0.66 3.10 -49.59
CA ASN A 105 -0.09 2.77 -50.83
C ASN A 105 -1.62 2.86 -50.70
N LYS A 106 -2.14 3.53 -49.66
CA LYS A 106 -3.56 3.78 -49.44
C LYS A 106 -3.79 5.28 -49.28
N ASN A 107 -5.03 5.72 -49.48
CA ASN A 107 -5.42 7.09 -49.18
C ASN A 107 -5.42 7.34 -47.68
N ASP A 108 -5.13 8.58 -47.31
CA ASP A 108 -5.28 9.06 -45.94
C ASP A 108 -6.72 8.82 -45.45
N LYS A 109 -6.84 8.36 -44.21
CA LYS A 109 -8.13 8.17 -43.54
C LYS A 109 -8.03 8.62 -42.09
N GLN A 110 -9.15 9.06 -41.54
CA GLN A 110 -9.24 9.55 -40.17
C GLN A 110 -10.43 8.91 -39.45
N TRP A 111 -10.21 8.55 -38.19
CA TRP A 111 -11.23 8.00 -37.31
C TRP A 111 -11.23 8.71 -35.97
N VAL A 112 -12.39 8.78 -35.34
CA VAL A 112 -12.53 9.18 -33.94
C VAL A 112 -12.99 7.97 -33.13
N ILE A 113 -12.32 7.71 -32.02
CA ILE A 113 -12.67 6.70 -31.03
C ILE A 113 -13.22 7.43 -29.82
N GLU A 114 -14.35 6.91 -29.33
CA GLU A 114 -14.99 7.38 -28.11
C GLU A 114 -14.91 6.28 -27.07
N SER A 115 -13.86 6.36 -26.25
CA SER A 115 -13.48 5.31 -25.30
C SER A 115 -14.51 5.11 -24.19
N ASP A 116 -15.29 6.15 -23.88
CA ASP A 116 -16.30 6.16 -22.82
C ASP A 116 -17.73 5.94 -23.33
N TYR A 117 -17.93 5.69 -24.64
CA TYR A 117 -19.26 5.49 -25.20
C TYR A 117 -19.91 4.20 -24.68
N LEU A 118 -21.14 4.33 -24.18
CA LEU A 118 -21.94 3.24 -23.63
C LEU A 118 -23.08 2.87 -24.58
N TYR A 119 -22.99 1.70 -25.21
CA TYR A 119 -24.06 1.19 -26.09
C TYR A 119 -25.36 1.00 -25.32
N PRO A 120 -26.56 1.20 -25.91
CA PRO A 120 -27.86 1.10 -25.24
C PRO A 120 -28.20 -0.30 -24.70
N ASP A 121 -29.11 -0.37 -23.71
CA ASP A 121 -29.68 -1.63 -23.20
C ASP A 121 -30.54 -2.33 -24.27
N GLY A 122 -30.42 -3.65 -24.36
CA GLY A 122 -31.05 -4.53 -25.35
C GLY A 122 -30.09 -5.01 -26.45
N VAL A 123 -28.85 -4.52 -26.46
CA VAL A 123 -27.80 -5.02 -27.35
C VAL A 123 -27.20 -6.28 -26.73
N ASP A 124 -27.48 -7.45 -27.31
CA ASP A 124 -27.07 -8.75 -26.73
C ASP A 124 -25.67 -9.21 -27.21
N ARG A 125 -25.25 -8.82 -28.42
CA ARG A 125 -24.00 -9.29 -29.02
C ARG A 125 -23.38 -8.25 -29.95
N LEU A 126 -22.14 -7.90 -29.67
CA LEU A 126 -21.24 -7.19 -30.56
C LEU A 126 -19.86 -7.87 -30.50
N THR A 127 -19.11 -7.81 -31.60
CA THR A 127 -17.78 -8.44 -31.71
C THR A 127 -16.64 -7.47 -31.47
N GLU A 128 -16.79 -6.22 -31.93
CA GLU A 128 -15.75 -5.19 -31.83
C GLU A 128 -15.61 -4.64 -30.40
N PRO A 129 -16.65 -4.05 -29.77
CA PRO A 129 -16.52 -3.45 -28.45
C PRO A 129 -16.39 -4.51 -27.34
N ILE A 130 -15.65 -4.12 -26.30
CA ILE A 130 -15.57 -4.87 -25.05
C ILE A 130 -16.90 -4.80 -24.30
N ASN A 131 -17.11 -5.73 -23.39
CA ASN A 131 -18.26 -5.74 -22.48
C ASN A 131 -17.82 -5.37 -21.06
N ILE A 132 -18.66 -4.63 -20.34
CA ILE A 132 -18.40 -4.19 -18.96
C ILE A 132 -19.58 -4.56 -18.06
N LEU A 133 -19.31 -4.73 -16.76
CA LEU A 133 -20.34 -4.83 -15.74
C LEU A 133 -21.15 -3.53 -15.73
N HIS A 134 -22.48 -3.64 -15.67
CA HIS A 134 -23.37 -2.49 -15.61
C HIS A 134 -24.49 -2.75 -14.60
N HIS A 135 -24.80 -1.77 -13.76
CA HIS A 135 -25.90 -1.87 -12.82
C HIS A 135 -27.16 -1.29 -13.47
N PRO A 136 -28.19 -2.11 -13.78
CA PRO A 136 -29.35 -1.63 -14.53
C PRO A 136 -30.09 -0.51 -13.79
N ASP A 137 -30.31 0.62 -14.47
CA ASP A 137 -31.11 1.72 -13.94
C ASP A 137 -32.61 1.45 -14.12
N SER A 138 -33.31 1.26 -13.01
CA SER A 138 -34.75 1.03 -12.98
C SER A 138 -35.55 2.24 -13.51
N ALA A 139 -35.07 3.47 -13.32
CA ALA A 139 -35.72 4.68 -13.84
C ALA A 139 -35.69 4.74 -15.38
N ARG A 140 -34.69 4.09 -15.99
CA ARG A 140 -34.53 3.96 -17.45
C ARG A 140 -35.09 2.64 -18.01
N ASN A 141 -35.73 1.82 -17.17
CA ASN A 141 -36.22 0.48 -17.53
C ASN A 141 -35.13 -0.41 -18.14
N GLU A 142 -33.89 -0.30 -17.67
CA GLU A 142 -32.78 -1.16 -18.06
C GLU A 142 -32.88 -2.52 -17.36
N ARG A 143 -32.36 -3.57 -18.00
CA ARG A 143 -32.46 -4.95 -17.50
C ARG A 143 -31.15 -5.71 -17.58
N GLN A 144 -30.28 -5.38 -18.55
CA GLN A 144 -29.03 -6.09 -18.78
C GLN A 144 -27.97 -5.71 -17.73
N PRO A 145 -27.35 -6.68 -17.03
CA PRO A 145 -26.31 -6.45 -16.03
C PRO A 145 -24.93 -6.21 -16.67
N PHE A 146 -24.90 -5.97 -17.98
CA PHE A 146 -23.70 -5.67 -18.74
C PHE A 146 -24.05 -4.72 -19.87
N ARG A 147 -23.05 -3.99 -20.36
CA ARG A 147 -23.16 -3.12 -21.54
C ARG A 147 -21.87 -3.21 -22.35
N PHE A 148 -21.89 -2.70 -23.58
CA PHE A 148 -20.68 -2.60 -24.40
C PHE A 148 -20.07 -1.20 -24.26
N LEU A 149 -18.73 -1.15 -24.21
CA LEU A 149 -17.96 0.09 -24.01
C LEU A 149 -17.03 0.36 -25.20
N GLY A 150 -16.98 1.62 -25.63
CA GLY A 150 -16.07 2.10 -26.65
C GLY A 150 -16.58 1.90 -28.08
N ARG A 151 -16.49 2.92 -28.92
CA ARG A 151 -16.81 2.83 -30.36
C ARG A 151 -15.82 3.60 -31.21
N LYS A 152 -15.71 3.22 -32.50
CA LYS A 152 -14.93 3.93 -33.52
C LYS A 152 -15.84 4.35 -34.67
N TRP A 153 -15.59 5.54 -35.23
CA TRP A 153 -16.24 6.03 -36.44
C TRP A 153 -15.23 6.70 -37.37
N GLU A 154 -15.48 6.64 -38.68
CA GLU A 154 -14.76 7.52 -39.62
C GLU A 154 -15.12 8.99 -39.30
N LEU A 155 -14.15 9.89 -39.46
CA LEU A 155 -14.30 11.29 -39.04
C LEU A 155 -15.55 11.97 -39.65
N THR A 156 -15.85 11.71 -40.92
CA THR A 156 -17.04 12.26 -41.60
C THR A 156 -18.35 11.80 -40.96
N GLN A 157 -18.41 10.56 -40.47
CA GLN A 157 -19.58 10.02 -39.78
C GLN A 157 -19.70 10.62 -38.38
N TRP A 158 -18.59 10.76 -37.67
CA TRP A 158 -18.55 11.34 -36.32
C TRP A 158 -19.01 12.80 -36.30
N LEU A 159 -18.68 13.59 -37.32
CA LEU A 159 -19.16 14.97 -37.46
C LEU A 159 -20.68 15.08 -37.72
N SER A 160 -21.34 13.98 -38.08
CA SER A 160 -22.77 13.91 -38.38
C SER A 160 -23.59 13.15 -37.32
N GLU A 161 -23.04 13.00 -36.12
CA GLU A 161 -23.58 12.16 -35.06
C GLU A 161 -25.03 12.51 -34.60
N PRO A 162 -25.91 11.50 -34.35
CA PRO A 162 -27.17 11.69 -33.63
C PRO A 162 -27.02 12.12 -32.16
N ALA A 163 -27.92 13.00 -31.68
CA ALA A 163 -27.82 13.70 -30.39
C ALA A 163 -27.95 12.87 -29.09
N ASN A 164 -28.27 11.57 -29.14
CA ASN A 164 -28.70 10.77 -27.97
C ASN A 164 -27.66 9.74 -27.48
N ALA A 165 -26.37 10.08 -27.51
CA ALA A 165 -25.30 9.21 -27.02
C ALA A 165 -25.25 9.14 -25.48
N GLN A 166 -24.89 7.97 -24.94
CA GLN A 166 -24.63 7.77 -23.52
C GLN A 166 -23.13 7.53 -23.30
N TYR A 167 -22.60 8.03 -22.18
CA TYR A 167 -21.18 7.91 -21.84
C TYR A 167 -21.04 7.52 -20.37
N VAL A 168 -19.97 6.78 -20.04
CA VAL A 168 -19.64 6.50 -18.63
C VAL A 168 -19.21 7.78 -17.92
N GLU A 169 -19.51 7.89 -16.62
CA GLU A 169 -19.20 9.09 -15.84
C GLU A 169 -17.70 9.27 -15.61
N ALA A 170 -17.00 8.18 -15.33
CA ALA A 170 -15.56 8.16 -15.12
C ALA A 170 -14.93 7.07 -16.00
N LEU A 171 -13.83 7.42 -16.65
CA LEU A 171 -12.96 6.47 -17.35
C LEU A 171 -11.53 6.69 -16.83
N THR A 172 -10.92 5.62 -16.36
CA THR A 172 -9.54 5.58 -15.86
C THR A 172 -8.79 4.41 -16.50
N VAL A 173 -7.53 4.22 -16.13
CA VAL A 173 -6.69 3.11 -16.61
C VAL A 173 -7.16 1.74 -16.11
N ILE A 174 -8.04 1.70 -15.10
CA ILE A 174 -8.61 0.48 -14.52
C ILE A 174 -10.05 0.19 -14.99
N GLY A 175 -10.57 0.96 -15.96
CA GLY A 175 -11.92 0.80 -16.50
C GLY A 175 -12.86 1.97 -16.16
N PRO A 176 -14.18 1.75 -16.21
CA PRO A 176 -15.19 2.77 -15.97
C PRO A 176 -15.38 3.08 -14.47
N PHE A 177 -14.29 3.25 -13.72
CA PHE A 177 -14.28 3.46 -12.27
C PHE A 177 -13.27 4.55 -11.89
N ALA A 178 -13.69 5.55 -11.13
CA ALA A 178 -12.78 6.55 -10.55
C ALA A 178 -12.06 6.04 -9.29
N LYS A 179 -12.76 5.20 -8.52
CA LYS A 179 -12.31 4.70 -7.22
C LYS A 179 -12.71 3.24 -7.04
N VAL A 180 -11.84 2.46 -6.41
CA VAL A 180 -12.07 1.04 -6.08
C VAL A 180 -11.61 0.74 -4.67
N ASP A 181 -12.32 -0.16 -3.98
CA ASP A 181 -11.91 -0.58 -2.63
C ASP A 181 -10.66 -1.46 -2.68
N ASN A 182 -10.58 -2.33 -3.70
CA ASN A 182 -9.46 -3.22 -3.95
C ASN A 182 -9.18 -3.31 -5.46
N LEU A 183 -7.92 -3.53 -5.82
CA LEU A 183 -7.48 -3.72 -7.20
C LEU A 183 -7.32 -5.22 -7.50
N ASP A 184 -8.24 -5.76 -8.30
CA ASP A 184 -8.15 -7.12 -8.84
C ASP A 184 -7.40 -7.16 -10.17
N ASN A 185 -7.07 -8.37 -10.65
CA ASN A 185 -6.27 -8.56 -11.85
C ASN A 185 -6.95 -7.99 -13.09
N GLU A 186 -8.27 -8.12 -13.17
CA GLU A 186 -9.08 -7.68 -14.31
C GLU A 186 -9.00 -6.15 -14.46
N LYS A 187 -9.17 -5.42 -13.35
CA LYS A 187 -9.04 -3.97 -13.30
C LYS A 187 -7.61 -3.52 -13.53
N ALA A 188 -6.62 -4.17 -12.91
CA ALA A 188 -5.20 -3.83 -13.10
C ALA A 188 -4.75 -4.00 -14.55
N ALA A 189 -5.25 -5.02 -15.26
CA ALA A 189 -4.91 -5.29 -16.65
C ALA A 189 -5.68 -4.44 -17.66
N PHE A 190 -6.72 -3.69 -17.25
CA PHE A 190 -7.68 -3.09 -18.18
C PHE A 190 -7.01 -2.33 -19.33
N ALA A 191 -6.21 -1.29 -19.05
CA ALA A 191 -5.53 -0.51 -20.09
C ALA A 191 -4.29 -1.21 -20.68
N GLY A 192 -3.64 -2.09 -19.91
CA GLY A 192 -2.40 -2.77 -20.31
C GLY A 192 -2.62 -3.98 -21.24
N PHE A 193 -3.82 -4.55 -21.26
CA PHE A 193 -4.13 -5.75 -22.03
C PHE A 193 -5.13 -5.45 -23.15
N TYR A 194 -4.69 -5.57 -24.41
CA TYR A 194 -5.46 -5.21 -25.59
C TYR A 194 -6.84 -5.88 -25.65
N PRO A 195 -7.00 -7.19 -25.37
CA PRO A 195 -8.34 -7.80 -25.31
C PRO A 195 -9.30 -7.07 -24.37
N ASN A 196 -8.85 -6.65 -23.18
CA ASN A 196 -9.67 -5.94 -22.19
C ASN A 196 -10.04 -4.51 -22.59
N CYS A 197 -9.34 -3.88 -23.54
CA CYS A 197 -9.57 -2.47 -23.91
C CYS A 197 -9.54 -2.17 -25.42
N ARG A 198 -9.67 -3.16 -26.30
CA ARG A 198 -9.48 -3.01 -27.76
C ARG A 198 -10.36 -1.97 -28.45
N SER A 199 -11.51 -1.60 -27.85
CA SER A 199 -12.41 -0.54 -28.33
C SER A 199 -12.30 0.77 -27.56
N VAL A 200 -11.44 0.82 -26.55
CA VAL A 200 -11.27 1.93 -25.59
C VAL A 200 -9.90 2.58 -25.80
N PHE A 201 -8.82 1.79 -25.71
CA PHE A 201 -7.43 2.21 -25.94
C PHE A 201 -6.78 1.45 -27.10
N GLY A 202 -7.61 0.97 -28.03
CA GLY A 202 -7.20 0.19 -29.17
C GLY A 202 -7.90 0.61 -30.45
N PHE A 203 -7.30 0.24 -31.58
CA PHE A 203 -7.86 0.47 -32.90
C PHE A 203 -7.55 -0.71 -33.82
N HIS A 204 -8.40 -0.95 -34.82
CA HIS A 204 -8.21 -1.97 -35.85
C HIS A 204 -8.50 -1.37 -37.24
N ASP A 205 -7.52 -1.47 -38.13
CA ASP A 205 -7.59 -1.14 -39.56
C ASP A 205 -7.57 -2.44 -40.38
N ASP A 206 -8.68 -2.72 -41.06
CA ASP A 206 -8.89 -3.94 -41.83
C ASP A 206 -8.45 -3.84 -43.30
N GLU A 207 -7.99 -2.67 -43.77
CA GLU A 207 -7.66 -2.44 -45.19
C GLU A 207 -6.32 -3.07 -45.64
N PHE A 208 -5.54 -3.59 -44.69
CA PHE A 208 -4.23 -4.22 -44.93
C PHE A 208 -4.26 -5.75 -44.76
N LYS A 209 -5.43 -6.37 -44.61
CA LYS A 209 -5.58 -7.83 -44.43
C LYS A 209 -4.96 -8.70 -45.52
N ASP A 210 -4.82 -8.17 -46.75
CA ASP A 210 -4.36 -8.94 -47.92
C ASP A 210 -2.84 -8.79 -48.18
N ALA A 211 -2.12 -8.04 -47.35
CA ALA A 211 -0.69 -7.79 -47.55
C ALA A 211 0.17 -8.93 -46.96
N ALA A 212 1.32 -9.23 -47.57
CA ALA A 212 2.28 -10.15 -46.96
C ALA A 212 3.00 -9.49 -45.77
N THR A 213 3.33 -8.21 -45.91
CA THR A 213 3.90 -7.34 -44.88
C THR A 213 3.22 -5.96 -44.97
N PRO A 214 3.14 -5.19 -43.87
CA PRO A 214 2.68 -3.81 -43.92
C PRO A 214 3.54 -2.99 -44.91
N PRO A 215 3.00 -2.02 -45.66
CA PRO A 215 3.80 -1.25 -46.59
C PRO A 215 4.77 -0.30 -45.89
N THR A 216 6.02 -0.23 -46.37
CA THR A 216 7.02 0.74 -45.90
C THR A 216 6.51 2.17 -46.04
N GLY A 217 6.70 2.99 -45.01
CA GLY A 217 6.24 4.36 -44.97
C GLY A 217 4.76 4.55 -44.63
N LEU A 218 4.01 3.47 -44.35
CA LEU A 218 2.70 3.58 -43.69
C LEU A 218 2.88 4.23 -42.32
N LYS A 219 2.04 5.21 -42.00
CA LYS A 219 2.08 5.92 -40.72
C LYS A 219 0.71 5.96 -40.06
N TYR A 220 0.72 5.89 -38.73
CA TYR A 220 -0.42 6.22 -37.88
C TYR A 220 -0.03 7.30 -36.90
N ASP A 221 -0.78 8.41 -36.89
CA ASP A 221 -0.72 9.40 -35.83
C ASP A 221 -1.94 9.21 -34.91
N VAL A 222 -1.70 9.26 -33.60
CA VAL A 222 -2.73 9.09 -32.56
C VAL A 222 -2.73 10.33 -31.70
N PHE A 223 -3.90 10.95 -31.50
CA PHE A 223 -4.07 12.11 -30.62
C PHE A 223 -5.22 11.88 -29.64
N GLY A 224 -4.99 12.09 -28.34
CA GLY A 224 -5.98 11.86 -27.28
C GLY A 224 -6.31 13.10 -26.47
N TRP A 225 -7.58 13.38 -26.23
CA TRP A 225 -8.02 14.51 -25.38
C TRP A 225 -9.24 14.17 -24.52
N TYR A 226 -9.52 15.03 -23.54
CA TYR A 226 -10.73 14.99 -22.74
C TYR A 226 -11.87 15.72 -23.47
N SER A 227 -12.99 15.05 -23.74
CA SER A 227 -14.17 15.68 -24.34
C SER A 227 -14.77 16.78 -23.46
N ASN A 228 -14.67 16.63 -22.14
CA ASN A 228 -15.03 17.65 -21.15
C ASN A 228 -13.77 18.20 -20.47
N ARG A 229 -13.55 19.51 -20.62
CA ARG A 229 -12.42 20.24 -20.07
C ARG A 229 -12.34 20.19 -18.53
N GLU A 230 -13.47 20.14 -17.83
CA GLU A 230 -13.48 20.06 -16.35
C GLU A 230 -12.96 18.71 -15.84
N LYS A 231 -12.88 17.70 -16.71
CA LYS A 231 -12.34 16.37 -16.40
C LYS A 231 -10.85 16.25 -16.74
N ASP A 232 -10.26 17.22 -17.42
CA ASP A 232 -8.84 17.24 -17.78
C ASP A 232 -7.96 17.34 -16.53
N CYS A 233 -6.95 16.48 -16.44
CA CYS A 233 -6.06 16.42 -15.28
C CYS A 233 -5.26 17.71 -15.10
N LEU A 234 -4.84 18.36 -16.19
CA LEU A 234 -4.06 19.59 -16.12
C LEU A 234 -4.96 20.79 -15.76
N ALA A 235 -6.21 20.79 -16.24
CA ALA A 235 -7.18 21.81 -15.82
C ALA A 235 -7.40 21.76 -14.30
N LYS A 236 -7.56 20.55 -13.73
CA LYS A 236 -7.68 20.36 -12.27
C LYS A 236 -6.42 20.76 -11.53
N PHE A 237 -5.25 20.34 -12.03
CA PHE A 237 -3.95 20.70 -11.47
C PHE A 237 -3.79 22.22 -11.33
N VAL A 238 -4.10 22.99 -12.37
CA VAL A 238 -3.99 24.47 -12.34
C VAL A 238 -5.01 25.11 -11.39
N THR A 239 -6.16 24.47 -11.12
CA THR A 239 -7.10 24.96 -10.10
C THR A 239 -6.70 24.61 -8.66
N GLU A 240 -6.03 23.48 -8.46
CA GLU A 240 -5.61 22.99 -7.14
C GLU A 240 -4.33 23.69 -6.65
N TYR A 241 -3.42 24.01 -7.58
CA TYR A 241 -2.15 24.65 -7.27
C TYR A 241 -2.13 26.09 -7.77
N SER A 242 -1.75 27.04 -6.91
CA SER A 242 -1.66 28.47 -7.24
C SER A 242 -0.21 28.91 -7.36
N GLY A 243 0.11 29.74 -8.35
CA GLY A 243 1.46 30.22 -8.58
C GLY A 243 1.65 30.88 -9.94
N ASN A 244 2.85 31.41 -10.19
CA ASN A 244 3.25 31.81 -11.53
C ASN A 244 3.61 30.58 -12.38
N ALA A 245 3.86 30.76 -13.68
CA ALA A 245 4.14 29.65 -14.58
C ALA A 245 5.36 28.79 -14.18
N GLN A 246 6.36 29.38 -13.54
CA GLN A 246 7.56 28.67 -13.08
C GLN A 246 7.25 27.78 -11.87
N THR A 247 6.53 28.31 -10.87
CA THR A 247 6.09 27.54 -9.70
C THR A 247 5.19 26.37 -10.09
N LEU A 248 4.31 26.58 -11.08
CA LEU A 248 3.46 25.52 -11.63
C LEU A 248 4.28 24.45 -12.37
N LEU A 249 5.35 24.83 -13.08
CA LEU A 249 6.25 23.89 -13.73
C LEU A 249 7.00 23.02 -12.70
N GLU A 250 7.56 23.61 -11.65
CA GLU A 250 8.23 22.87 -10.57
C GLU A 250 7.27 21.88 -9.90
N THR A 251 6.03 22.31 -9.64
CA THR A 251 4.99 21.43 -9.10
C THR A 251 4.59 20.32 -10.09
N LEU A 252 4.57 20.62 -11.39
CA LEU A 252 4.25 19.64 -12.44
C LEU A 252 5.32 18.54 -12.51
N GLN A 253 6.59 18.93 -12.45
CA GLN A 253 7.73 18.02 -12.43
C GLN A 253 7.69 17.12 -11.19
N GLU A 254 7.42 17.69 -10.01
CA GLU A 254 7.34 16.93 -8.76
C GLU A 254 6.14 15.96 -8.73
N LYS A 255 4.94 16.41 -9.14
CA LYS A 255 3.70 15.64 -8.96
C LYS A 255 3.40 14.70 -10.12
N LEU A 256 3.68 15.10 -11.36
CA LEU A 256 3.36 14.33 -12.56
C LEU A 256 4.60 13.76 -13.26
N GLY A 257 5.81 14.16 -12.89
CA GLY A 257 7.03 13.71 -13.56
C GLY A 257 7.16 14.23 -14.98
N TRP A 258 6.51 15.36 -15.31
CA TRP A 258 6.50 15.94 -16.65
C TRP A 258 7.29 17.25 -16.68
N THR A 259 8.00 17.50 -17.77
CA THR A 259 8.77 18.73 -17.98
C THR A 259 8.44 19.39 -19.32
N VAL A 260 8.52 20.71 -19.39
CA VAL A 260 8.24 21.48 -20.61
C VAL A 260 8.93 22.84 -20.57
N THR A 261 9.43 23.31 -21.71
CA THR A 261 10.04 24.65 -21.82
C THR A 261 8.97 25.74 -21.94
N ILE A 262 8.85 26.60 -20.91
CA ILE A 262 7.89 27.71 -20.86
C ILE A 262 8.63 29.04 -21.08
N ASN A 263 8.89 29.41 -22.33
CA ASN A 263 9.60 30.63 -22.72
C ASN A 263 8.75 31.92 -22.53
N ASN A 264 8.43 32.30 -21.29
CA ASN A 264 7.52 33.42 -20.94
C ASN A 264 6.07 33.28 -21.47
N LEU A 265 5.66 32.06 -21.82
CA LEU A 265 4.29 31.76 -22.24
C LEU A 265 3.38 31.52 -21.03
N SER A 266 2.06 31.67 -21.22
CA SER A 266 1.08 31.26 -20.22
C SER A 266 1.15 29.74 -20.01
N PHE A 267 1.07 29.31 -18.75
CA PHE A 267 1.05 27.89 -18.38
C PHE A 267 -0.13 27.19 -19.08
N PRO A 268 0.07 26.00 -19.68
CA PRO A 268 -0.99 25.26 -20.35
C PRO A 268 -2.05 24.80 -19.35
N ASP A 269 -3.31 24.79 -19.78
CA ASP A 269 -4.48 24.48 -18.94
C ASP A 269 -5.28 23.27 -19.43
N ARG A 270 -4.73 22.54 -20.40
CA ARG A 270 -5.24 21.29 -20.95
C ARG A 270 -4.13 20.44 -21.57
N ILE A 271 -4.33 19.13 -21.63
CA ILE A 271 -3.42 18.21 -22.31
C ILE A 271 -3.95 17.75 -23.66
N LEU A 272 -3.03 17.35 -24.55
CA LEU A 272 -3.30 16.57 -25.74
C LEU A 272 -2.23 15.47 -25.83
N CYS A 273 -2.64 14.23 -25.60
CA CYS A 273 -1.75 13.08 -25.75
C CYS A 273 -1.44 12.86 -27.23
N TYR A 274 -0.22 12.45 -27.59
CA TYR A 274 0.14 12.20 -28.98
C TYR A 274 1.16 11.07 -29.18
N SER A 275 1.10 10.41 -30.33
CA SER A 275 2.10 9.44 -30.78
C SER A 275 2.11 9.30 -32.30
N GLN A 276 3.23 8.89 -32.88
CA GLN A 276 3.38 8.52 -34.28
C GLN A 276 4.10 7.18 -34.41
N LEU A 277 3.54 6.27 -35.19
CA LEU A 277 4.17 5.01 -35.56
C LEU A 277 4.36 4.95 -37.08
N THR A 278 5.60 4.68 -37.52
CA THR A 278 5.96 4.54 -38.94
C THR A 278 6.44 3.12 -39.24
N PHE A 279 5.82 2.47 -40.21
CA PHE A 279 6.18 1.13 -40.66
C PHE A 279 7.43 1.14 -41.55
N ALA A 280 8.41 0.32 -41.17
CA ALA A 280 9.61 0.01 -41.92
C ALA A 280 9.92 -1.50 -41.75
N PRO A 281 9.02 -2.37 -42.24
CA PRO A 281 9.10 -3.82 -42.01
C PRO A 281 10.37 -4.42 -42.63
N GLY A 282 10.83 -5.54 -42.06
CA GLY A 282 11.75 -6.45 -42.73
C GLY A 282 11.10 -7.23 -43.88
N ASN A 283 11.88 -8.12 -44.51
CA ASN A 283 11.42 -8.92 -45.66
C ASN A 283 10.40 -10.03 -45.29
N SER A 284 10.32 -10.40 -44.02
CA SER A 284 9.42 -11.46 -43.53
C SER A 284 8.95 -11.16 -42.10
N LEU A 285 7.74 -11.59 -41.78
CA LEU A 285 7.18 -11.51 -40.43
C LEU A 285 7.43 -12.79 -39.66
N THR A 286 7.81 -12.66 -38.41
CA THR A 286 7.96 -13.76 -37.46
C THR A 286 7.06 -13.49 -36.27
N ASP A 287 6.31 -14.49 -35.81
CA ASP A 287 5.64 -14.41 -34.51
C ASP A 287 6.65 -14.67 -33.39
N PRO A 288 6.98 -13.67 -32.53
CA PRO A 288 7.93 -13.85 -31.46
C PRO A 288 7.50 -14.95 -30.46
N ALA A 289 6.20 -15.12 -30.23
CA ALA A 289 5.69 -16.13 -29.30
C ALA A 289 6.12 -17.55 -29.71
N ALA A 290 6.12 -17.82 -31.02
CA ALA A 290 6.47 -19.10 -31.61
C ALA A 290 7.99 -19.28 -31.84
N THR A 291 8.75 -18.19 -31.99
CA THR A 291 10.15 -18.25 -32.44
C THR A 291 11.17 -18.00 -31.33
N LEU A 292 10.82 -17.24 -30.28
CA LEU A 292 11.73 -16.98 -29.18
C LEU A 292 12.03 -18.27 -28.40
N PRO A 293 13.27 -18.49 -27.94
CA PRO A 293 13.62 -19.65 -27.10
C PRO A 293 12.81 -19.68 -25.80
N ASN A 294 12.63 -20.88 -25.23
CA ASN A 294 12.03 -20.99 -23.90
C ASN A 294 12.95 -20.40 -22.84
N PRO A 295 12.40 -19.65 -21.86
CA PRO A 295 13.20 -19.08 -20.79
C PRO A 295 13.74 -20.16 -19.85
N LYS A 296 14.86 -19.86 -19.18
CA LYS A 296 15.32 -20.65 -18.03
C LYS A 296 14.50 -20.27 -16.80
N ILE A 297 14.22 -21.22 -15.92
CA ILE A 297 13.36 -21.04 -14.75
C ILE A 297 14.17 -21.19 -13.46
N ALA A 298 13.95 -20.27 -12.53
CA ALA A 298 14.41 -20.37 -11.15
C ALA A 298 13.25 -20.17 -10.17
N VAL A 299 13.31 -20.80 -9.00
CA VAL A 299 12.26 -20.77 -7.97
C VAL A 299 12.87 -20.50 -6.60
N GLY A 300 12.20 -19.65 -5.82
CA GLY A 300 12.52 -19.37 -4.42
C GLY A 300 11.27 -19.00 -3.63
N ASN A 301 11.38 -18.81 -2.31
CA ASN A 301 10.27 -18.25 -1.52
C ASN A 301 10.07 -16.76 -1.79
N THR A 302 11.11 -16.06 -2.24
CA THR A 302 11.08 -14.65 -2.61
C THR A 302 11.75 -14.39 -3.97
N GLN A 303 11.62 -13.16 -4.48
CA GLN A 303 12.28 -12.76 -5.73
C GLN A 303 13.79 -12.69 -5.58
N GLU A 304 14.26 -12.23 -4.42
CA GLU A 304 15.66 -12.10 -4.02
C GLU A 304 16.35 -13.48 -3.96
N GLU A 305 15.67 -14.49 -3.41
CA GLU A 305 16.15 -15.86 -3.40
C GLU A 305 16.25 -16.44 -4.83
N ALA A 306 15.20 -16.28 -5.63
CA ALA A 306 15.14 -16.86 -6.98
C ALA A 306 16.22 -16.28 -7.91
N ILE A 307 16.46 -14.96 -7.87
CA ILE A 307 17.50 -14.32 -8.67
C ILE A 307 18.91 -14.62 -8.17
N ALA A 308 19.11 -14.70 -6.85
CA ALA A 308 20.39 -15.11 -6.27
C ALA A 308 20.76 -16.53 -6.69
N ALA A 309 19.82 -17.48 -6.62
CA ALA A 309 20.02 -18.87 -7.04
C ALA A 309 20.32 -18.97 -8.55
N TYR A 310 19.59 -18.22 -9.37
CA TYR A 310 19.84 -18.14 -10.80
C TYR A 310 21.26 -17.64 -11.10
N LEU A 311 21.64 -16.48 -10.55
CA LEU A 311 22.95 -15.88 -10.79
C LEU A 311 24.07 -16.78 -10.27
N ALA A 312 23.95 -17.36 -9.07
CA ALA A 312 24.90 -18.32 -8.55
C ALA A 312 25.14 -19.47 -9.55
N SER A 313 24.08 -20.01 -10.16
CA SER A 313 24.17 -21.05 -11.19
C SER A 313 24.87 -20.62 -12.48
N GLN A 314 24.87 -19.32 -12.80
CA GLN A 314 25.58 -18.77 -13.96
C GLN A 314 27.04 -18.42 -13.65
N LEU A 315 27.34 -18.09 -12.39
CA LEU A 315 28.67 -17.63 -11.97
C LEU A 315 29.63 -18.77 -11.62
N ASP A 316 29.13 -19.90 -11.11
CA ASP A 316 29.96 -21.06 -10.78
C ASP A 316 29.21 -22.38 -11.07
N SER A 317 29.96 -23.43 -11.42
CA SER A 317 29.42 -24.78 -11.63
C SER A 317 29.56 -25.68 -10.39
N ASN A 318 30.46 -25.34 -9.46
CA ASN A 318 30.67 -26.06 -8.21
C ASN A 318 29.51 -25.80 -7.23
N ILE A 319 28.92 -26.87 -6.71
CA ILE A 319 27.74 -26.80 -5.84
C ILE A 319 27.99 -26.01 -4.55
N GLU A 320 29.16 -26.17 -3.93
CA GLU A 320 29.48 -25.50 -2.66
C GLU A 320 29.77 -24.01 -2.88
N ASN A 321 30.47 -23.65 -3.97
CA ASN A 321 30.67 -22.25 -4.32
C ASN A 321 29.34 -21.55 -4.66
N ARG A 322 28.44 -22.24 -5.37
CA ARG A 322 27.11 -21.69 -5.68
C ARG A 322 26.33 -21.34 -4.42
N LYS A 323 26.37 -22.20 -3.40
CA LYS A 323 25.71 -21.90 -2.11
C LYS A 323 26.27 -20.64 -1.47
N ILE A 324 27.59 -20.48 -1.46
CA ILE A 324 28.25 -19.29 -0.89
C ILE A 324 27.89 -18.03 -1.69
N ILE A 325 27.89 -18.11 -3.02
CA ILE A 325 27.52 -16.99 -3.89
C ILE A 325 26.06 -16.58 -3.68
N GLU A 326 25.15 -17.56 -3.58
CA GLU A 326 23.74 -17.30 -3.30
C GLU A 326 23.55 -16.60 -1.94
N GLU A 327 24.18 -17.10 -0.87
CA GLU A 327 24.14 -16.46 0.46
C GLU A 327 24.70 -15.02 0.42
N GLN A 328 25.79 -14.79 -0.33
CA GLN A 328 26.36 -13.44 -0.49
C GLN A 328 25.39 -12.49 -1.21
N LEU A 329 24.77 -12.94 -2.31
CA LEU A 329 23.81 -12.11 -3.05
C LEU A 329 22.55 -11.83 -2.23
N GLN A 330 22.10 -12.77 -1.40
CA GLN A 330 20.98 -12.55 -0.47
C GLN A 330 21.37 -11.59 0.65
N ALA A 331 22.55 -11.75 1.26
CA ALA A 331 23.03 -10.85 2.32
C ALA A 331 23.18 -9.40 1.84
N LEU A 332 23.62 -9.20 0.60
CA LEU A 332 23.72 -7.88 -0.04
C LEU A 332 22.35 -7.21 -0.20
N GLN A 333 21.31 -7.99 -0.49
CA GLN A 333 19.93 -7.49 -0.61
C GLN A 333 19.30 -7.20 0.76
N LEU A 334 19.91 -7.64 1.86
CA LEU A 334 19.42 -7.51 3.23
C LEU A 334 20.32 -6.61 4.10
N SER A 335 21.23 -5.84 3.50
CA SER A 335 22.26 -5.08 4.23
C SER A 335 21.66 -4.18 5.30
N ASP A 336 20.60 -3.44 4.99
CA ASP A 336 19.98 -2.47 5.90
C ASP A 336 19.43 -3.12 7.18
N ARG A 337 18.97 -4.38 7.07
CA ARG A 337 18.46 -5.17 8.20
C ARG A 337 19.58 -5.77 9.04
N LEU A 338 20.76 -5.96 8.46
CA LEU A 338 21.88 -6.67 9.06
C LEU A 338 22.96 -5.73 9.63
N GLU A 339 23.06 -4.48 9.16
CA GLU A 339 24.11 -3.52 9.56
C GLU A 339 24.17 -3.24 11.07
N GLN A 340 23.07 -3.42 11.80
CA GLN A 340 23.01 -3.19 13.25
C GLN A 340 23.50 -4.41 14.08
N GLN A 341 23.69 -5.57 13.46
CA GLN A 341 24.07 -6.82 14.14
C GLN A 341 25.59 -6.95 14.21
N LYS A 342 26.15 -6.95 15.42
CA LYS A 342 27.62 -7.06 15.65
C LYS A 342 28.10 -8.47 16.02
N LEU A 343 27.19 -9.38 16.39
CA LEU A 343 27.47 -10.75 16.80
C LEU A 343 26.46 -11.70 16.12
N ASP A 344 26.81 -12.99 16.03
CA ASP A 344 25.94 -14.05 15.48
C ASP A 344 25.39 -13.78 14.08
N PHE A 345 26.18 -13.13 13.23
CA PHE A 345 25.77 -12.72 11.88
C PHE A 345 25.23 -13.88 11.03
N GLY A 346 25.88 -15.04 11.07
CA GLY A 346 25.44 -16.22 10.29
C GLY A 346 24.03 -16.69 10.69
N PRO A 347 23.78 -17.03 11.97
CA PRO A 347 22.44 -17.34 12.46
C PRO A 347 21.41 -16.22 12.21
N LYS A 348 21.76 -14.96 12.46
CA LYS A 348 20.86 -13.82 12.22
C LYS A 348 20.53 -13.62 10.74
N PHE A 349 21.50 -13.82 9.86
CA PHE A 349 21.26 -13.80 8.42
C PHE A 349 20.24 -14.89 8.01
N ARG A 350 20.40 -16.13 8.50
CA ARG A 350 19.43 -17.20 8.22
C ARG A 350 18.03 -16.90 8.76
N GLU A 351 17.94 -16.30 9.94
CA GLU A 351 16.67 -15.86 10.54
C GLU A 351 16.00 -14.79 9.66
N VAL A 352 16.75 -13.79 9.21
CA VAL A 352 16.23 -12.72 8.34
C VAL A 352 15.82 -13.26 6.96
N VAL A 353 16.57 -14.20 6.37
CA VAL A 353 16.19 -14.86 5.11
C VAL A 353 14.92 -15.67 5.29
N HIS A 354 14.84 -16.47 6.37
CA HIS A 354 13.65 -17.27 6.70
C HIS A 354 12.44 -16.37 6.91
N GLU A 355 12.53 -15.34 7.74
CA GLU A 355 11.49 -14.33 7.99
C GLU A 355 11.03 -13.64 6.69
N SER A 356 11.93 -13.40 5.74
CA SER A 356 11.59 -12.79 4.44
C SER A 356 10.71 -13.69 3.57
N GLY A 357 10.69 -14.99 3.85
CA GLY A 357 9.76 -15.96 3.26
C GLY A 357 8.33 -15.87 3.80
N PHE A 358 8.06 -14.98 4.77
CA PHE A 358 6.75 -14.80 5.38
C PHE A 358 6.27 -13.35 5.28
N ILE A 359 4.95 -13.20 5.30
CA ILE A 359 4.25 -11.93 5.37
C ILE A 359 3.75 -11.78 6.79
N ALA A 360 4.14 -10.68 7.42
CA ALA A 360 3.69 -10.34 8.75
C ALA A 360 2.27 -9.76 8.69
N VAL A 361 1.32 -10.43 9.32
CA VAL A 361 -0.08 -10.01 9.41
C VAL A 361 -0.30 -9.44 10.81
N ALA A 362 -0.38 -8.11 10.90
CA ALA A 362 -0.74 -7.42 12.14
C ALA A 362 -2.27 -7.42 12.26
N THR A 363 -2.80 -8.32 13.10
CA THR A 363 -4.26 -8.42 13.34
C THR A 363 -4.69 -7.68 14.60
N GLU A 364 -3.75 -7.21 15.41
CA GLU A 364 -4.02 -6.65 16.74
C GLU A 364 -3.42 -5.26 16.90
N ASN A 365 -4.10 -4.42 17.67
CA ASN A 365 -3.65 -3.11 18.09
C ASN A 365 -3.21 -3.15 19.54
N LEU A 366 -2.18 -2.37 19.87
CA LEU A 366 -1.77 -2.13 21.25
C LEU A 366 -1.74 -0.64 21.52
N TRP A 367 -2.16 -0.27 22.72
CA TRP A 367 -2.00 1.05 23.27
C TRP A 367 -0.66 1.16 23.96
N ARG A 368 0.04 2.27 23.70
CA ARG A 368 1.33 2.61 24.30
C ARG A 368 1.34 4.07 24.73
N VAL A 369 1.90 4.31 25.91
CA VAL A 369 2.21 5.66 26.39
C VAL A 369 3.58 6.06 25.83
N VAL A 370 3.64 7.13 25.05
CA VAL A 370 4.88 7.61 24.42
C VAL A 370 5.11 9.10 24.67
N PRO A 371 6.36 9.57 24.67
CA PRO A 371 6.69 10.99 24.56
C PRO A 371 6.04 11.65 23.34
N GLU A 372 5.36 12.78 23.55
CA GLU A 372 4.88 13.71 22.53
C GLU A 372 6.10 14.30 21.80
N GLY A 373 6.11 14.21 20.46
CA GLY A 373 7.25 14.59 19.61
C GLY A 373 8.15 13.43 19.14
N ASN A 374 8.02 12.22 19.71
CA ASN A 374 8.51 11.01 19.05
C ASN A 374 7.51 10.62 17.96
N GLU A 375 7.71 11.17 16.77
CA GLU A 375 7.22 10.53 15.55
C GLU A 375 7.94 9.19 15.35
N SER A 376 7.27 8.28 14.68
CA SER A 376 7.60 6.87 14.50
C SER A 376 8.83 6.63 13.61
N GLY A 377 9.95 7.29 13.88
CA GLY A 377 11.24 7.09 13.21
C GLY A 377 12.23 6.39 14.13
N ALA A 378 13.01 5.47 13.58
CA ALA A 378 14.03 4.68 14.26
C ALA A 378 14.82 5.51 15.30
N ALA A 379 14.86 5.01 16.54
CA ALA A 379 15.61 5.64 17.62
C ALA A 379 17.09 5.76 17.21
N SER A 380 17.55 6.98 16.92
CA SER A 380 18.99 7.21 16.82
C SER A 380 19.58 7.09 18.23
N ALA A 381 20.57 6.21 18.40
CA ALA A 381 21.28 6.02 19.66
C ALA A 381 21.91 7.33 20.20
N ALA A 382 22.05 8.36 19.36
CA ALA A 382 22.62 9.66 19.72
C ALA A 382 21.69 10.55 20.57
N GLN A 383 20.39 10.24 20.68
CA GLN A 383 19.47 10.97 21.59
C GLN A 383 19.25 10.26 22.94
N GLY A 384 19.83 9.07 23.13
CA GLY A 384 19.60 8.21 24.30
C GLY A 384 20.29 8.66 25.60
N GLU A 385 21.23 9.60 25.55
CA GLU A 385 22.08 9.89 26.72
C GLU A 385 21.58 11.05 27.61
N ALA A 386 20.45 11.70 27.28
CA ALA A 386 19.86 12.77 28.10
C ALA A 386 18.39 12.56 28.53
N GLN A 387 17.76 11.43 28.17
CA GLN A 387 16.40 11.14 28.64
C GLN A 387 16.46 10.55 30.05
N MET A 388 16.16 11.37 31.08
CA MET A 388 15.79 10.84 32.40
C MET A 388 14.70 9.80 32.22
N GLN A 389 14.94 8.55 32.64
CA GLN A 389 13.91 7.52 32.73
C GLN A 389 12.84 8.01 33.72
N VAL A 390 11.70 8.47 33.21
CA VAL A 390 10.55 8.79 34.03
C VAL A 390 9.75 7.52 34.28
N THR A 391 9.68 7.07 35.53
CA THR A 391 8.80 5.97 35.93
C THR A 391 7.36 6.48 35.97
N LEU A 392 6.51 5.94 35.10
CA LEU A 392 5.07 6.25 35.12
C LEU A 392 4.43 5.67 36.40
N PRO A 393 3.38 6.31 36.96
CA PRO A 393 2.62 5.76 38.07
C PRO A 393 2.07 4.36 37.78
N THR A 394 2.02 3.49 38.79
CA THR A 394 1.45 2.14 38.67
C THR A 394 0.02 2.16 38.15
N SER A 395 -0.78 3.18 38.51
CA SER A 395 -2.16 3.34 38.01
C SER A 395 -2.23 3.51 36.49
N ILE A 396 -1.28 4.23 35.87
CA ILE A 396 -1.20 4.34 34.41
C ILE A 396 -0.76 2.99 33.81
N GLY A 397 0.17 2.28 34.46
CA GLY A 397 0.56 0.92 34.06
C GLY A 397 -0.60 -0.08 34.10
N ASP A 398 -1.36 -0.11 35.18
CA ASP A 398 -2.53 -0.99 35.36
C ASP A 398 -3.67 -0.62 34.41
N GLY A 399 -3.91 0.69 34.21
CA GLY A 399 -4.87 1.20 33.25
C GLY A 399 -4.49 0.87 31.80
N LEU A 400 -3.21 0.96 31.46
CA LEU A 400 -2.68 0.56 30.15
C LEU A 400 -2.85 -0.95 29.92
N ASN A 401 -2.51 -1.78 30.92
CA ASN A 401 -2.70 -3.23 30.85
C ASN A 401 -4.18 -3.61 30.69
N THR A 402 -5.08 -2.97 31.46
CA THR A 402 -6.53 -3.16 31.34
C THR A 402 -7.03 -2.79 29.95
N THR A 403 -6.58 -1.64 29.43
CA THR A 403 -6.94 -1.15 28.10
C THR A 403 -6.45 -2.11 27.01
N ASN A 404 -5.21 -2.61 27.11
CA ASN A 404 -4.66 -3.58 26.16
C ASN A 404 -5.34 -4.95 26.22
N ASN A 405 -5.75 -5.42 27.39
CA ASN A 405 -6.54 -6.65 27.50
C ASN A 405 -7.92 -6.50 26.83
N LEU A 406 -8.59 -5.36 27.03
CA LEU A 406 -9.86 -5.06 26.36
C LEU A 406 -9.68 -4.87 24.84
N GLN A 407 -8.57 -4.25 24.41
CA GLN A 407 -8.22 -4.10 23.00
C GLN A 407 -7.99 -5.45 22.34
N HIS A 408 -7.22 -6.35 22.97
CA HIS A 408 -7.00 -7.71 22.49
C HIS A 408 -8.31 -8.51 22.41
N GLU A 409 -9.19 -8.39 23.42
CA GLU A 409 -10.52 -9.02 23.37
C GLU A 409 -11.38 -8.46 22.22
N TYR A 410 -11.36 -7.14 22.01
CA TYR A 410 -12.04 -6.47 20.90
C TYR A 410 -11.52 -6.96 19.54
N ASP A 411 -10.21 -6.98 19.34
CA ASP A 411 -9.58 -7.39 18.08
C ASP A 411 -9.86 -8.87 17.77
N ARG A 412 -9.83 -9.76 18.78
CA ARG A 412 -10.24 -11.16 18.60
C ARG A 412 -11.70 -11.30 18.19
N LYS A 413 -12.60 -10.50 18.77
CA LYS A 413 -14.00 -10.49 18.39
C LYS A 413 -14.20 -9.98 16.96
N LEU A 414 -13.47 -8.94 16.54
CA LEU A 414 -13.46 -8.49 15.14
C LEU A 414 -12.94 -9.57 14.19
N ALA A 415 -11.89 -10.30 14.55
CA ALA A 415 -11.36 -11.42 13.76
C ALA A 415 -12.39 -12.56 13.64
N THR A 416 -13.10 -12.90 14.72
CA THR A 416 -14.22 -13.87 14.68
C THR A 416 -15.34 -13.40 13.76
N ILE A 417 -15.75 -12.13 13.84
CA ILE A 417 -16.74 -11.54 12.93
C ILE A 417 -16.27 -11.66 11.47
N GLY A 418 -15.00 -11.35 11.20
CA GLY A 418 -14.39 -11.52 9.88
C GLY A 418 -14.49 -12.95 9.38
N SER A 419 -14.10 -13.94 10.20
CA SER A 419 -14.16 -15.36 9.88
C SER A 419 -15.59 -15.84 9.58
N ILE A 420 -16.57 -15.44 10.41
CA ILE A 420 -17.99 -15.78 10.18
C ILE A 420 -18.48 -15.18 8.86
N ARG A 421 -18.11 -13.92 8.54
CA ARG A 421 -18.47 -13.29 7.25
C ARG A 421 -17.90 -14.04 6.05
N GLU A 422 -16.65 -14.49 6.13
CA GLU A 422 -16.03 -15.31 5.07
C GLU A 422 -16.80 -16.62 4.88
N GLN A 423 -17.19 -17.26 5.98
CA GLN A 423 -17.94 -18.50 5.93
C GLN A 423 -19.34 -18.30 5.32
N ILE A 424 -20.08 -17.28 5.76
CA ILE A 424 -21.39 -16.92 5.18
C ILE A 424 -21.25 -16.61 3.68
N TYR A 425 -20.22 -15.87 3.29
CA TYR A 425 -19.95 -15.58 1.90
C TYR A 425 -19.68 -16.85 1.09
N ALA A 426 -18.82 -17.74 1.60
CA ALA A 426 -18.51 -19.02 0.97
C ALA A 426 -19.74 -19.92 0.86
N ASP A 427 -20.61 -19.95 1.87
CA ASP A 427 -21.83 -20.74 1.86
C ASP A 427 -22.90 -20.14 0.94
N TRP A 428 -23.01 -18.81 0.85
CA TRP A 428 -23.80 -18.14 -0.17
C TRP A 428 -23.31 -18.49 -1.58
N TYR A 429 -21.99 -18.52 -1.80
CA TYR A 429 -21.43 -18.92 -3.09
C TYR A 429 -21.80 -20.37 -3.42
N LYS A 430 -21.68 -21.30 -2.45
CA LYS A 430 -22.13 -22.69 -2.61
C LYS A 430 -23.62 -22.80 -2.88
N TYR A 431 -24.45 -21.97 -2.24
CA TYR A 431 -25.88 -21.86 -2.51
C TYR A 431 -26.15 -21.49 -3.98
N MET A 432 -25.44 -20.49 -4.51
CA MET A 432 -25.55 -20.11 -5.93
C MET A 432 -25.10 -21.22 -6.88
N VAL A 433 -24.03 -21.95 -6.53
CA VAL A 433 -23.55 -23.11 -7.31
C VAL A 433 -24.59 -24.25 -7.28
N ALA A 434 -25.12 -24.60 -6.11
CA ALA A 434 -26.08 -25.68 -5.92
C ALA A 434 -27.40 -25.42 -6.67
N LEU A 435 -27.84 -24.17 -6.73
CA LEU A 435 -29.05 -23.79 -7.44
C LEU A 435 -28.92 -23.84 -8.98
N TYR A 436 -27.77 -23.47 -9.53
CA TYR A 436 -27.69 -23.14 -10.96
C TYR A 436 -26.63 -23.90 -11.77
N LEU A 437 -25.60 -24.47 -11.13
CA LEU A 437 -24.43 -25.02 -11.84
C LEU A 437 -24.28 -26.55 -11.74
N THR A 438 -25.21 -27.25 -11.07
CA THR A 438 -25.24 -28.72 -10.88
C THR A 438 -23.85 -29.35 -10.78
N LYS A 439 -23.17 -29.18 -9.65
CA LYS A 439 -21.94 -29.91 -9.32
C LYS A 439 -22.26 -30.96 -8.26
N GLY A 440 -22.08 -32.25 -8.60
CA GLY A 440 -22.24 -33.35 -7.63
C GLY A 440 -21.29 -33.15 -6.45
N ASN A 441 -21.80 -33.40 -5.23
CA ASN A 441 -21.16 -33.31 -3.90
C ASN A 441 -21.60 -32.11 -3.01
N LEU A 442 -22.41 -31.17 -3.49
CA LEU A 442 -23.03 -30.16 -2.63
C LEU A 442 -24.42 -30.60 -2.15
N PRO A 443 -24.84 -30.22 -0.92
CA PRO A 443 -26.24 -30.25 -0.53
C PRO A 443 -27.11 -29.39 -1.47
N ASP A 444 -28.41 -29.63 -1.50
CA ASP A 444 -29.32 -28.78 -2.27
C ASP A 444 -29.35 -27.34 -1.73
N GLY A 445 -29.71 -26.39 -2.59
CA GLY A 445 -29.68 -24.97 -2.24
C GLY A 445 -30.59 -24.60 -1.06
N GLU A 446 -31.73 -25.28 -0.88
CA GLU A 446 -32.62 -24.97 0.26
C GLU A 446 -32.00 -25.45 1.58
N THR A 447 -31.34 -26.61 1.58
CA THR A 447 -30.56 -27.09 2.73
C THR A 447 -29.43 -26.12 3.09
N ILE A 448 -28.69 -25.58 2.11
CA ILE A 448 -27.63 -24.58 2.37
C ILE A 448 -28.22 -23.28 2.91
N ARG A 449 -29.34 -22.80 2.33
CA ARG A 449 -30.03 -21.59 2.80
C ARG A 449 -30.49 -21.76 4.25
N ALA A 450 -31.12 -22.90 4.56
CA ALA A 450 -31.57 -23.22 5.90
C ALA A 450 -30.40 -23.27 6.87
N PHE A 451 -29.27 -23.88 6.49
CA PHE A 451 -28.05 -23.91 7.29
C PHE A 451 -27.57 -22.49 7.65
N ILE A 452 -27.43 -21.59 6.66
CA ILE A 452 -26.99 -20.20 6.88
C ILE A 452 -27.93 -19.44 7.83
N GLN A 453 -29.23 -19.78 7.83
CA GLN A 453 -30.26 -19.12 8.65
C GLN A 453 -30.53 -19.81 10.00
N THR A 454 -29.96 -20.98 10.25
CA THR A 454 -30.20 -21.73 11.50
C THR A 454 -29.49 -21.02 12.66
N ASP A 455 -30.01 -21.15 13.88
CA ASP A 455 -29.35 -20.63 15.09
C ASP A 455 -28.13 -21.49 15.47
N ARG A 456 -27.32 -21.02 16.43
CA ARG A 456 -26.24 -21.84 17.01
C ARG A 456 -26.86 -23.02 17.78
N ASP A 457 -26.33 -24.23 17.56
CA ASP A 457 -26.67 -25.39 18.39
C ASP A 457 -25.58 -25.61 19.46
N GLU A 458 -25.82 -25.14 20.68
CA GLU A 458 -24.88 -25.31 21.80
C GLU A 458 -24.68 -26.78 22.21
N THR A 459 -25.59 -27.67 21.81
CA THR A 459 -25.55 -29.10 22.15
C THR A 459 -24.77 -29.93 21.13
N GLN A 460 -24.51 -29.40 19.94
CA GLN A 460 -23.72 -30.03 18.87
C GLN A 460 -22.56 -29.14 18.41
N LYS A 461 -21.48 -29.11 19.21
CA LYS A 461 -20.22 -28.43 18.84
C LYS A 461 -19.80 -28.77 17.40
N GLY A 462 -19.65 -27.74 16.56
CA GLY A 462 -19.27 -27.85 15.15
C GLY A 462 -20.41 -27.70 14.13
N LEU A 463 -21.70 -27.69 14.52
CA LEU A 463 -22.81 -27.39 13.60
C LEU A 463 -23.25 -25.93 13.73
N ASN A 464 -23.05 -25.18 12.63
CA ASN A 464 -23.59 -23.84 12.39
C ASN A 464 -23.15 -22.73 13.38
N GLU A 465 -21.88 -22.77 13.82
CA GLU A 465 -21.26 -21.69 14.61
C GLU A 465 -21.03 -20.39 13.80
N CYS A 466 -21.27 -20.42 12.48
CA CYS A 466 -20.93 -19.37 11.52
C CYS A 466 -22.11 -18.92 10.62
N GLY A 467 -23.36 -19.04 11.08
CA GLY A 467 -24.56 -18.57 10.37
C GLY A 467 -24.88 -17.07 10.58
N LEU A 468 -25.94 -16.59 9.93
CA LEU A 468 -26.42 -15.20 10.08
C LEU A 468 -26.75 -14.82 11.54
N PRO A 469 -27.44 -15.67 12.35
CA PRO A 469 -27.70 -15.35 13.75
C PRO A 469 -26.42 -15.20 14.57
N ALA A 470 -25.45 -16.10 14.39
CA ALA A 470 -24.15 -16.06 15.05
C ALA A 470 -23.38 -14.77 14.72
N LEU A 471 -23.44 -14.31 13.47
CA LEU A 471 -22.83 -13.05 13.07
C LEU A 471 -23.48 -11.84 13.75
N GLN A 472 -24.82 -11.81 13.81
CA GLN A 472 -25.58 -10.72 14.41
C GLN A 472 -25.34 -10.62 15.92
N GLU A 473 -25.32 -11.77 16.60
CA GLU A 473 -24.97 -11.89 18.01
C GLU A 473 -23.56 -11.35 18.27
N GLU A 474 -22.55 -11.86 17.57
CA GLU A 474 -21.16 -11.41 17.73
C GLU A 474 -20.99 -9.92 17.41
N MET A 475 -21.64 -9.40 16.37
CA MET A 475 -21.61 -7.97 16.05
C MET A 475 -22.24 -7.10 17.15
N THR A 476 -23.32 -7.59 17.77
CA THR A 476 -24.03 -6.88 18.86
C THR A 476 -23.18 -6.86 20.13
N ASP A 477 -22.63 -8.01 20.53
CA ASP A 477 -21.76 -8.15 21.70
C ASP A 477 -20.46 -7.34 21.56
N THR A 478 -19.95 -7.26 20.32
CA THR A 478 -18.72 -6.54 20.00
C THR A 478 -18.93 -5.02 20.02
N GLY A 479 -19.95 -4.56 19.29
CA GLY A 479 -20.21 -3.14 19.07
C GLY A 479 -19.14 -2.44 18.22
N THR A 480 -19.38 -1.16 17.91
CA THR A 480 -18.48 -0.35 17.06
C THR A 480 -17.67 0.62 17.91
N LEU A 481 -16.34 0.64 17.75
CA LEU A 481 -15.46 1.64 18.37
C LEU A 481 -15.21 2.80 17.39
N ARG A 482 -15.28 4.05 17.87
CA ARG A 482 -14.92 5.25 17.11
C ARG A 482 -14.00 6.18 17.90
N PHE A 483 -13.01 6.71 17.22
CA PHE A 483 -12.08 7.70 17.77
C PHE A 483 -12.38 9.09 17.21
N THR A 484 -12.31 10.08 18.09
CA THR A 484 -12.23 11.50 17.69
C THR A 484 -10.80 11.95 17.85
N LYS A 485 -10.24 12.55 16.80
CA LYS A 485 -8.89 13.09 16.82
C LYS A 485 -8.88 14.60 17.03
N ASP A 486 -7.81 15.14 17.60
CA ASP A 486 -7.61 16.58 17.77
C ASP A 486 -6.99 17.24 16.52
N GLY A 487 -6.66 18.53 16.61
CA GLY A 487 -6.02 19.29 15.52
C GLY A 487 -4.59 18.84 15.16
N LYS A 488 -4.00 17.90 15.92
CA LYS A 488 -2.70 17.28 15.68
C LYS A 488 -2.84 15.82 15.18
N ASP A 489 -4.04 15.38 14.83
CA ASP A 489 -4.35 13.98 14.45
C ASP A 489 -4.11 12.95 15.57
N GLU A 490 -4.07 13.40 16.83
CA GLU A 490 -3.92 12.54 18.01
C GLU A 490 -5.29 12.12 18.57
N ILE A 491 -5.39 10.92 19.16
CA ILE A 491 -6.67 10.41 19.68
C ILE A 491 -7.04 11.19 20.94
N ALA A 492 -8.11 11.99 20.84
CA ALA A 492 -8.61 12.82 21.93
C ALA A 492 -9.66 12.08 22.78
N THR A 493 -10.55 11.33 22.14
CA THR A 493 -11.61 10.56 22.82
C THR A 493 -11.97 9.30 22.05
N ALA A 494 -12.48 8.30 22.77
CA ALA A 494 -13.09 7.09 22.22
C ALA A 494 -14.59 7.01 22.56
N SER A 495 -15.38 6.46 21.66
CA SER A 495 -16.83 6.26 21.84
C SER A 495 -17.29 4.94 21.23
N ALA A 496 -18.41 4.41 21.73
CA ALA A 496 -19.05 3.18 21.23
C ALA A 496 -20.47 3.47 20.70
N PRO A 497 -20.61 4.12 19.53
CA PRO A 497 -21.90 4.58 19.05
C PRO A 497 -22.83 3.42 18.64
N ASN A 498 -24.07 3.46 19.14
CA ASN A 498 -25.10 2.44 18.91
C ASN A 498 -24.70 1.02 19.39
N SER A 499 -23.77 0.93 20.35
CA SER A 499 -23.40 -0.34 21.00
C SER A 499 -24.18 -0.51 22.32
N GLU A 500 -24.40 -1.75 22.73
CA GLU A 500 -24.96 -2.05 24.06
C GLU A 500 -24.05 -1.50 25.18
N PRO A 501 -24.61 -1.02 26.32
CA PRO A 501 -23.84 -0.36 27.39
C PRO A 501 -22.69 -1.19 27.97
N ASN A 502 -22.76 -2.52 27.87
CA ASN A 502 -21.74 -3.45 28.38
C ASN A 502 -20.96 -4.19 27.28
N SER A 503 -21.15 -3.82 26.01
CA SER A 503 -20.37 -4.37 24.89
C SER A 503 -18.86 -4.16 25.10
N ILE A 504 -18.04 -4.98 24.45
CA ILE A 504 -16.58 -4.86 24.58
C ILE A 504 -16.08 -3.50 24.07
N SER A 505 -16.68 -2.95 23.00
CA SER A 505 -16.37 -1.59 22.53
C SER A 505 -16.72 -0.49 23.55
N ALA A 506 -17.83 -0.60 24.28
CA ALA A 506 -18.22 0.38 25.31
C ALA A 506 -17.24 0.36 26.50
N ARG A 507 -16.88 -0.83 26.98
CA ARG A 507 -15.88 -1.01 28.05
C ARG A 507 -14.50 -0.51 27.64
N LEU A 508 -14.09 -0.82 26.41
CA LEU A 508 -12.81 -0.36 25.85
C LEU A 508 -12.79 1.17 25.70
N ALA A 509 -13.83 1.79 25.13
CA ALA A 509 -13.92 3.24 25.00
C ALA A 509 -13.84 3.95 26.36
N GLN A 510 -14.51 3.42 27.38
CA GLN A 510 -14.42 3.92 28.75
C GLN A 510 -13.00 3.81 29.31
N SER A 511 -12.35 2.65 29.15
CA SER A 511 -10.97 2.43 29.61
C SER A 511 -9.98 3.38 28.95
N ILE A 512 -10.11 3.61 27.64
CA ILE A 512 -9.28 4.56 26.88
C ILE A 512 -9.47 5.98 27.41
N ASN A 513 -10.71 6.45 27.57
CA ASN A 513 -10.97 7.80 28.05
C ASN A 513 -10.46 8.02 29.48
N ASN A 514 -10.58 7.02 30.35
CA ASN A 514 -10.00 7.07 31.70
C ASN A 514 -8.47 7.17 31.64
N LEU A 515 -7.82 6.39 30.77
CA LEU A 515 -6.37 6.41 30.60
C LEU A 515 -5.87 7.74 30.03
N ILE A 516 -6.56 8.31 29.04
CA ILE A 516 -6.27 9.66 28.52
C ILE A 516 -6.36 10.68 29.66
N ALA A 517 -7.42 10.65 30.46
CA ALA A 517 -7.59 11.56 31.59
C ALA A 517 -6.49 11.41 32.66
N ASP A 518 -6.06 10.18 32.96
CA ASP A 518 -4.97 9.90 33.90
C ASP A 518 -3.60 10.38 33.37
N ILE A 519 -3.34 10.22 32.07
CA ILE A 519 -2.14 10.73 31.39
C ILE A 519 -2.15 12.26 31.40
N ASP A 520 -3.28 12.90 31.09
CA ASP A 520 -3.43 14.35 31.13
C ASP A 520 -3.22 14.90 32.54
N ARG A 521 -3.72 14.19 33.56
CA ARG A 521 -3.46 14.52 34.96
C ARG A 521 -1.97 14.41 35.26
N PHE A 522 -1.32 13.29 34.91
CA PHE A 522 0.12 13.10 35.12
C PHE A 522 0.98 14.16 34.40
N ASN A 523 0.61 14.54 33.18
CA ASN A 523 1.28 15.60 32.42
C ASN A 523 1.22 16.94 33.15
N LYS A 524 0.13 17.24 33.88
CA LYS A 524 0.00 18.45 34.72
C LYS A 524 0.75 18.32 36.04
N GLU A 525 0.57 17.21 36.76
CA GLU A 525 1.17 16.97 38.08
C GLU A 525 2.69 16.88 38.03
N SER A 526 3.26 16.22 37.02
CA SER A 526 4.71 16.05 36.85
C SER A 526 5.48 17.36 36.62
N ARG A 527 4.78 18.49 36.40
CA ARG A 527 5.33 19.85 36.31
C ARG A 527 5.42 20.56 37.67
N LEU A 528 4.90 19.93 38.73
CA LEU A 528 5.05 20.31 40.13
C LEU A 528 6.02 19.31 40.78
N LEU A 529 7.24 19.74 41.08
CA LEU A 529 8.27 18.94 41.73
C LEU A 529 8.27 19.15 43.25
N VAL A 530 8.59 18.11 44.03
CA VAL A 530 9.03 18.24 45.42
C VAL A 530 10.36 17.54 45.58
N ASP A 531 11.30 18.23 46.21
CA ASP A 531 12.65 17.74 46.48
C ASP A 531 12.79 17.47 47.98
N PRO A 532 13.16 16.25 48.43
CA PRO A 532 13.58 15.06 47.67
C PRO A 532 12.45 14.09 47.29
N PRO A 533 12.67 13.20 46.30
CA PRO A 533 11.64 12.35 45.66
C PRO A 533 11.01 11.26 46.54
N ASN A 534 11.29 11.24 47.85
CA ASN A 534 10.78 10.26 48.80
C ASN A 534 10.06 10.94 49.97
N SER A 535 8.86 11.46 49.76
CA SER A 535 7.79 11.42 50.78
C SER A 535 6.48 12.02 50.27
N SER A 536 5.41 11.24 50.39
CA SER A 536 3.97 11.60 50.28
C SER A 536 3.44 12.00 48.89
N LEU A 537 2.37 11.30 48.46
CA LEU A 537 1.50 11.70 47.36
C LEU A 537 0.98 13.11 47.63
N ILE A 538 1.45 14.08 46.86
CA ILE A 538 0.94 15.45 46.90
C ILE A 538 -0.41 15.44 46.19
N ALA A 539 -1.43 15.99 46.84
CA ALA A 539 -2.77 16.11 46.25
C ALA A 539 -2.93 17.51 45.65
N ILE A 540 -3.39 17.59 44.40
CA ILE A 540 -3.63 18.85 43.70
C ILE A 540 -5.14 19.00 43.47
N GLU A 541 -5.71 20.07 44.00
CA GLU A 541 -7.11 20.46 43.76
C GLU A 541 -7.15 21.74 42.91
N GLY A 542 -8.11 21.84 42.00
CA GLY A 542 -8.30 23.01 41.13
C GLY A 542 -8.08 22.70 39.65
N SER A 543 -8.02 23.74 38.81
CA SER A 543 -7.95 23.60 37.35
C SER A 543 -6.98 24.62 36.72
N CYS A 544 -6.42 24.26 35.57
CA CYS A 544 -5.68 25.15 34.65
C CYS A 544 -5.63 24.50 33.25
N ALA A 545 -5.17 25.25 32.25
CA ALA A 545 -4.92 24.74 30.90
C ALA A 545 -3.43 24.40 30.72
N LEU A 546 -3.11 23.25 30.11
CA LEU A 546 -1.74 22.97 29.65
C LEU A 546 -1.61 23.54 28.22
N VAL A 547 -0.63 24.41 27.98
CA VAL A 547 -0.49 25.12 26.71
C VAL A 547 0.95 25.08 26.19
N GLU A 548 1.10 25.11 24.87
CA GLU A 548 2.39 25.33 24.20
C GLU A 548 2.85 26.77 24.41
N GLU A 549 4.14 26.95 24.71
CA GLU A 549 4.76 28.26 24.90
C GLU A 549 6.19 28.25 24.32
N PRO A 550 6.54 29.21 23.44
CA PRO A 550 7.81 29.15 22.68
C PRO A 550 9.09 29.08 23.51
N VAL A 551 9.07 29.57 24.76
CA VAL A 551 10.26 29.65 25.63
C VAL A 551 10.26 28.51 26.64
N ALA A 552 9.10 28.17 27.22
CA ALA A 552 8.99 27.13 28.25
C ALA A 552 8.70 25.72 27.70
N GLY A 553 8.46 25.58 26.38
CA GLY A 553 7.93 24.37 25.78
C GLY A 553 6.45 24.21 26.11
N LYS A 554 6.14 23.63 27.28
CA LYS A 554 4.77 23.53 27.81
C LYS A 554 4.65 24.08 29.22
N CYS A 555 3.62 24.88 29.47
CA CYS A 555 3.35 25.49 30.78
C CYS A 555 1.88 25.35 31.21
N LEU A 556 1.62 25.62 32.49
CA LEU A 556 0.30 25.65 33.09
C LEU A 556 -0.23 27.09 33.03
N ARG A 557 -1.33 27.31 32.30
CA ARG A 557 -1.98 28.62 32.09
C ARG A 557 -3.22 28.78 32.96
N PHE A 558 -3.29 29.92 33.62
CA PHE A 558 -4.40 30.39 34.44
C PHE A 558 -4.99 31.65 33.78
N ASP A 559 -6.27 31.61 33.45
CA ASP A 559 -7.02 32.72 32.85
C ASP A 559 -7.60 33.72 33.89
N GLY A 560 -7.53 33.39 35.19
CA GLY A 560 -8.03 34.22 36.29
C GLY A 560 -9.51 34.05 36.62
N ASN A 561 -10.25 33.14 35.98
CA ASN A 561 -11.65 32.83 36.23
C ASN A 561 -11.79 31.45 36.91
N GLN A 562 -11.72 31.41 38.24
CA GLN A 562 -11.88 30.18 39.04
C GLN A 562 -10.88 29.03 38.72
N ASN A 563 -9.77 29.32 38.03
CA ASN A 563 -8.64 28.39 37.88
C ASN A 563 -7.52 28.71 38.86
N TYR A 564 -7.01 27.68 39.51
CA TYR A 564 -6.00 27.73 40.54
C TYR A 564 -5.49 26.31 40.84
N PHE A 565 -4.43 26.21 41.64
CA PHE A 565 -4.05 24.94 42.25
C PHE A 565 -3.87 25.06 43.75
N LYS A 566 -4.53 24.21 44.52
CA LYS A 566 -4.20 23.94 45.90
C LYS A 566 -3.35 22.67 45.94
N VAL A 567 -2.10 22.83 46.33
CA VAL A 567 -1.12 21.75 46.48
C VAL A 567 -1.08 21.35 47.94
N SER A 568 -1.46 20.12 48.26
CA SER A 568 -1.63 19.59 49.62
C SER A 568 -0.72 18.38 49.86
N GLY A 569 -0.44 18.05 51.13
CA GLY A 569 0.47 16.95 51.47
C GLY A 569 1.95 17.35 51.44
N LEU A 570 2.22 18.66 51.46
CA LEU A 570 3.58 19.20 51.58
C LEU A 570 4.13 18.93 52.98
N ASN A 571 5.40 18.54 53.06
CA ASN A 571 6.08 18.25 54.32
C ASN A 571 7.35 19.08 54.47
N ASN A 572 7.44 19.84 55.56
CA ASN A 572 8.61 20.62 55.97
C ASN A 572 9.14 21.57 54.88
N VAL A 573 8.26 22.18 54.09
CA VAL A 573 8.65 23.10 53.01
C VAL A 573 9.07 24.44 53.59
N GLN A 574 10.26 24.92 53.25
CA GLN A 574 10.79 26.22 53.68
C GLN A 574 11.04 27.18 52.52
N ALA A 575 11.10 26.69 51.28
CA ALA A 575 11.20 27.55 50.11
C ALA A 575 10.41 27.01 48.92
N VAL A 576 10.02 27.91 48.01
CA VAL A 576 9.33 27.59 46.77
C VAL A 576 10.06 28.25 45.61
N SER A 577 10.32 27.50 44.54
CA SER A 577 10.85 28.07 43.29
C SER A 577 9.94 27.76 42.13
N MET A 578 9.78 28.67 41.18
CA MET A 578 8.96 28.44 39.99
C MET A 578 9.42 29.32 38.84
N TRP A 579 9.20 28.86 37.62
CA TRP A 579 9.09 29.76 36.49
C TRP A 579 7.68 30.32 36.44
N VAL A 580 7.56 31.63 36.27
CA VAL A 580 6.28 32.30 36.17
C VAL A 580 6.33 33.39 35.10
N LYS A 581 5.23 33.55 34.36
CA LYS A 581 4.97 34.65 33.44
C LYS A 581 3.67 35.31 33.86
N ILE A 582 3.80 36.47 34.50
CA ILE A 582 2.66 37.22 35.04
C ILE A 582 2.31 38.34 34.07
N PRO A 583 1.06 38.42 33.57
CA PRO A 583 0.61 39.51 32.74
C PRO A 583 0.55 40.82 33.54
N ASN A 584 0.71 41.95 32.86
CA ASN A 584 0.55 43.27 33.46
C ASN A 584 -0.94 43.62 33.68
N VAL A 585 -1.55 43.00 34.69
CA VAL A 585 -2.97 43.18 35.04
C VAL A 585 -3.20 44.29 36.08
N ALA A 586 -4.36 44.95 35.99
CA ALA A 586 -4.79 45.98 36.93
C ALA A 586 -4.80 45.47 38.39
N ARG A 587 -4.22 46.27 39.30
CA ARG A 587 -4.03 45.93 40.72
C ARG A 587 -5.36 45.65 41.42
N GLY A 588 -5.43 44.57 42.19
CA GLY A 588 -6.60 44.13 42.97
C GLY A 588 -6.23 42.96 43.88
N TRP A 589 -7.16 42.47 44.69
CA TRP A 589 -6.97 41.24 45.48
C TRP A 589 -6.83 40.04 44.54
N ARG A 590 -5.59 39.72 44.17
CA ARG A 590 -5.19 38.58 43.33
C ARG A 590 -3.88 38.03 43.87
N TYR A 591 -3.71 36.72 43.88
CA TYR A 591 -2.64 36.07 44.62
C TYR A 591 -1.81 35.18 43.72
N LEU A 592 -0.48 35.35 43.75
CA LEU A 592 0.45 34.42 43.12
C LEU A 592 0.55 33.12 43.92
N LEU A 593 0.60 33.26 45.25
CA LEU A 593 0.50 32.13 46.17
C LEU A 593 -0.06 32.56 47.54
N ASP A 594 -0.60 31.60 48.30
CA ASP A 594 -1.12 31.79 49.64
C ASP A 594 -1.02 30.48 50.45
N ALA A 595 -0.21 30.44 51.51
CA ALA A 595 -0.11 29.30 52.41
C ALA A 595 -0.69 29.59 53.82
N ARG A 596 -1.47 30.67 53.99
CA ARG A 596 -1.81 31.21 55.33
C ARG A 596 -2.55 30.25 56.26
N ASN A 597 -3.21 29.24 55.70
CA ASN A 597 -3.88 28.19 56.48
C ASN A 597 -2.89 27.30 57.27
N HIS A 598 -1.63 27.21 56.82
CA HIS A 598 -0.62 26.33 57.41
C HIS A 598 0.69 27.04 57.76
N LEU A 599 0.87 28.27 57.29
CA LEU A 599 1.99 29.15 57.63
C LEU A 599 1.45 30.57 57.81
N ALA A 600 1.29 31.06 59.04
CA ALA A 600 0.76 32.41 59.26
C ALA A 600 1.56 33.48 58.48
N ASP A 601 0.88 34.50 57.97
CA ASP A 601 1.46 35.60 57.20
C ASP A 601 2.23 35.20 55.92
N SER A 602 1.74 34.21 55.16
CA SER A 602 2.43 33.64 53.98
C SER A 602 1.69 33.82 52.64
N TRP A 603 1.09 34.99 52.40
CA TRP A 603 0.48 35.32 51.10
C TRP A 603 1.39 36.17 50.21
N PHE A 604 1.19 36.11 48.90
CA PHE A 604 1.89 36.93 47.91
C PHE A 604 0.87 37.53 46.94
N THR A 605 0.43 38.77 47.16
CA THR A 605 -0.66 39.41 46.38
C THR A 605 -0.19 40.55 45.47
N ALA A 606 -0.91 40.74 44.36
CA ALA A 606 -0.78 41.86 43.44
C ALA A 606 -1.43 43.17 43.94
N ASN A 607 -2.01 43.18 45.14
CA ASN A 607 -2.64 44.36 45.73
C ASN A 607 -1.61 45.30 46.38
N SER A 608 -1.67 46.60 46.03
CA SER A 608 -0.83 47.65 46.61
C SER A 608 -1.01 47.88 48.11
N SER A 609 -2.14 47.47 48.70
CA SER A 609 -2.40 47.57 50.15
C SER A 609 -2.31 46.24 50.90
N GLY A 610 -2.19 45.11 50.20
CA GLY A 610 -2.14 43.75 50.78
C GLY A 610 -0.74 43.14 50.89
N GLY A 611 0.23 43.62 50.09
CA GLY A 611 1.65 43.29 50.21
C GLY A 611 2.05 41.82 50.12
N ILE A 612 3.31 41.53 50.44
CA ILE A 612 3.84 40.18 50.68
C ILE A 612 3.74 39.92 52.19
N GLY A 613 3.20 38.77 52.57
CA GLY A 613 3.05 38.38 53.96
C GLY A 613 4.42 38.27 54.67
N GLY A 614 4.44 38.64 55.96
CA GLY A 614 5.67 38.79 56.74
C GLY A 614 6.47 37.51 57.00
N ASN A 615 5.98 36.34 56.60
CA ASN A 615 6.71 35.08 56.71
C ASN A 615 7.73 34.87 55.58
N TRP A 616 7.56 35.50 54.42
CA TRP A 616 8.58 35.47 53.38
C TRP A 616 9.76 36.36 53.78
N GLU A 617 11.00 35.85 53.67
CA GLU A 617 12.23 36.56 54.09
C GLU A 617 13.14 36.90 52.92
N LYS A 618 13.27 36.01 51.93
CA LYS A 618 14.10 36.25 50.74
C LYS A 618 13.33 35.99 49.46
N MET A 619 13.59 36.82 48.47
CA MET A 619 13.09 36.66 47.10
C MET A 619 14.26 36.79 46.12
N TYR A 620 14.37 35.83 45.20
CA TYR A 620 15.28 35.93 44.07
C TYR A 620 14.47 35.97 42.79
N VAL A 621 14.79 36.91 41.91
CA VAL A 621 14.23 37.03 40.56
C VAL A 621 15.37 36.83 39.58
N ASP A 622 15.24 35.82 38.73
CA ASP A 622 16.26 35.40 37.77
C ASP A 622 17.62 35.12 38.43
N GLY A 623 17.59 34.56 39.64
CA GLY A 623 18.75 34.16 40.44
C GLY A 623 19.48 35.33 41.12
N LYS A 624 18.94 36.55 41.06
CA LYS A 624 19.44 37.71 41.82
C LYS A 624 18.48 38.03 42.96
N GLU A 625 19.00 38.23 44.16
CA GLU A 625 18.21 38.64 45.31
C GLU A 625 17.56 40.01 45.05
N GLN A 626 16.30 40.15 45.45
CA GLN A 626 15.49 41.36 45.31
C GLN A 626 14.78 41.66 46.63
N SER A 627 14.43 42.92 46.85
CA SER A 627 13.52 43.29 47.95
C SER A 627 12.18 42.60 47.77
N LEU A 628 11.59 42.10 48.86
CA LEU A 628 10.23 41.53 48.88
C LEU A 628 9.19 42.61 48.54
N ASP A 629 8.95 42.81 47.25
CA ASP A 629 7.93 43.71 46.71
C ASP A 629 7.35 43.12 45.40
N TRP A 630 6.02 43.16 45.26
CA TRP A 630 5.33 42.80 44.02
C TRP A 630 5.81 43.61 42.81
N ALA A 631 6.16 44.88 43.02
CA ALA A 631 6.68 45.76 41.98
C ALA A 631 8.07 45.31 41.46
N GLY A 632 8.83 44.57 42.27
CA GLY A 632 10.14 44.02 41.91
C GLY A 632 10.10 42.81 40.98
N ILE A 633 8.89 42.32 40.62
CA ILE A 633 8.69 41.17 39.74
C ILE A 633 8.38 41.67 38.32
N PRO A 634 9.27 41.46 37.31
CA PRO A 634 9.00 41.81 35.92
C PRO A 634 7.71 41.17 35.39
N LYS A 635 6.96 41.92 34.58
CA LYS A 635 5.70 41.47 33.96
C LYS A 635 5.89 41.17 32.48
N ASP A 636 4.93 40.44 31.91
CA ASP A 636 4.84 40.09 30.48
C ASP A 636 6.05 39.30 29.93
N ARG A 637 6.85 38.69 30.82
CA ARG A 637 7.98 37.80 30.47
C ARG A 637 8.11 36.66 31.46
N TRP A 638 8.76 35.57 31.06
CA TRP A 638 9.16 34.51 31.97
C TRP A 638 10.24 35.00 32.93
N ILE A 639 10.09 34.64 34.19
CA ILE A 639 11.07 34.86 35.24
C ILE A 639 11.21 33.61 36.09
N PHE A 640 12.40 33.38 36.60
CA PHE A 640 12.61 32.40 37.67
C PHE A 640 12.43 33.09 39.02
N LEU A 641 11.39 32.70 39.75
CA LEU A 641 11.08 33.21 41.07
C LEU A 641 11.46 32.17 42.12
N TYR A 642 12.21 32.58 43.13
CA TYR A 642 12.50 31.77 44.32
C TYR A 642 12.10 32.57 45.56
N LEU A 643 11.32 31.95 46.44
CA LEU A 643 10.80 32.53 47.68
C LEU A 643 11.17 31.65 48.86
N GLN A 644 11.81 32.24 49.87
CA GLN A 644 12.19 31.56 51.11
C GLN A 644 11.34 32.09 52.27
N ALA A 645 10.77 31.19 53.06
CA ALA A 645 10.03 31.49 54.28
C ALA A 645 10.94 31.47 55.52
N LYS A 646 10.56 32.22 56.55
CA LYS A 646 11.23 32.27 57.87
C LYS A 646 11.11 30.93 58.59
N SER A 647 9.94 30.31 58.49
CA SER A 647 9.64 29.02 59.10
C SER A 647 9.21 28.02 58.03
N SER A 648 9.56 26.75 58.22
CA SER A 648 9.01 25.68 57.39
C SER A 648 7.54 25.42 57.72
N PHE A 649 6.80 24.84 56.77
CA PHE A 649 5.42 24.42 56.97
C PHE A 649 5.14 23.04 56.39
N SER A 650 4.13 22.38 56.94
CA SER A 650 3.54 21.16 56.40
C SER A 650 2.04 21.39 56.22
N GLY A 651 1.46 20.92 55.12
CA GLY A 651 0.05 21.13 54.79
C GLY A 651 -0.16 21.48 53.34
N SER A 652 -0.82 22.62 53.08
CA SER A 652 -1.24 23.04 51.74
C SER A 652 -0.82 24.47 51.40
N ILE A 653 -0.60 24.72 50.12
CA ILE A 653 -0.37 26.04 49.53
C ILE A 653 -1.25 26.22 48.30
N TYR A 654 -1.82 27.41 48.16
CA TYR A 654 -2.63 27.80 47.03
C TYR A 654 -1.74 28.57 46.05
N LEU A 655 -1.76 28.20 44.78
CA LEU A 655 -1.07 28.85 43.67
C LEU A 655 -2.11 29.54 42.79
N MET A 656 -1.78 30.76 42.34
CA MET A 656 -2.61 31.61 41.49
C MET A 656 -3.99 31.95 42.10
N CYS A 657 -4.20 31.73 43.40
CA CYS A 657 -5.37 32.18 44.15
C CYS A 657 -5.08 32.38 45.64
N ASN A 658 -6.04 32.96 46.37
CA ASN A 658 -6.01 33.06 47.82
C ASN A 658 -6.44 31.74 48.52
N HIS A 659 -6.24 31.67 49.83
CA HIS A 659 -6.57 30.50 50.67
C HIS A 659 -8.03 30.02 50.68
N ASN A 660 -8.97 30.80 50.13
CA ASN A 660 -10.39 30.44 49.98
C ASN A 660 -10.84 30.32 48.52
N CYS A 661 -9.90 30.40 47.56
CA CYS A 661 -10.10 30.25 46.12
C CYS A 661 -11.02 31.29 45.45
N ALA A 662 -11.23 32.46 46.08
CA ALA A 662 -12.09 33.52 45.55
C ALA A 662 -11.35 34.55 44.66
N ASP A 663 -10.05 34.75 44.89
CA ASP A 663 -9.27 35.84 44.29
C ASP A 663 -8.11 35.32 43.42
N ASN A 664 -8.35 35.16 42.12
CA ASN A 664 -7.44 34.44 41.22
C ASN A 664 -6.54 35.37 40.40
N LEU A 665 -5.29 34.98 40.20
CA LEU A 665 -4.32 35.66 39.35
C LEU A 665 -4.23 34.96 37.99
N PRO A 666 -4.39 35.68 36.86
CA PRO A 666 -4.05 35.12 35.56
C PRO A 666 -2.54 35.07 35.35
N GLY A 667 -2.05 34.11 34.57
CA GLY A 667 -0.64 33.96 34.21
C GLY A 667 -0.26 32.54 33.91
N ASP A 668 1.01 32.34 33.54
CA ASP A 668 1.55 31.02 33.22
C ASP A 668 2.61 30.62 34.26
N ILE A 669 2.62 29.34 34.69
CA ILE A 669 3.64 28.80 35.60
C ILE A 669 4.26 27.53 35.01
N ALA A 670 5.53 27.27 35.35
CA ALA A 670 6.25 26.05 35.02
C ALA A 670 7.27 25.68 36.12
N SER A 671 7.64 24.40 36.22
CA SER A 671 8.69 23.89 37.13
C SER A 671 8.56 24.36 38.58
N VAL A 672 7.36 24.34 39.17
CA VAL A 672 7.19 24.70 40.58
C VAL A 672 7.86 23.64 41.44
N CYS A 673 8.74 24.05 42.35
CA CYS A 673 9.45 23.17 43.27
C CYS A 673 9.23 23.62 44.70
N PHE A 674 8.88 22.69 45.58
CA PHE A 674 8.85 22.93 47.02
C PHE A 674 10.09 22.30 47.66
N HIS A 675 10.86 23.12 48.35
CA HIS A 675 12.16 22.76 48.92
C HIS A 675 12.01 22.61 50.43
N GLN A 676 12.46 21.47 50.95
CA GLN A 676 12.46 21.22 52.40
C GLN A 676 13.50 22.04 53.16
N GLN A 677 14.49 22.58 52.45
CA GLN A 677 15.54 23.45 52.99
C GLN A 677 15.75 24.64 52.06
N PRO A 678 16.18 25.80 52.57
CA PRO A 678 16.61 26.93 51.75
C PRO A 678 17.79 26.52 50.86
N LEU A 679 17.85 27.08 49.65
CA LEU A 679 18.91 26.85 48.68
C LEU A 679 19.99 27.93 48.83
N SER A 680 21.26 27.56 48.63
CA SER A 680 22.35 28.55 48.50
C SER A 680 22.18 29.39 47.22
N PRO A 681 22.78 30.59 47.11
CA PRO A 681 22.76 31.37 45.88
C PRO A 681 23.24 30.60 44.64
N GLU A 682 24.26 29.75 44.78
CA GLU A 682 24.76 28.89 43.71
C GLU A 682 23.74 27.80 43.34
N GLU A 683 23.06 27.22 44.32
CA GLU A 683 21.99 26.25 44.10
C GLU A 683 20.75 26.87 43.47
N ILE A 684 20.44 28.14 43.77
CA ILE A 684 19.38 28.91 43.11
C ILE A 684 19.76 29.15 41.64
N GLN A 685 21.02 29.51 41.34
CA GLN A 685 21.50 29.67 39.97
C GLN A 685 21.48 28.34 39.19
N ARG A 686 21.88 27.25 39.84
CA ARG A 686 21.79 25.89 39.28
C ARG A 686 20.33 25.49 39.04
N SER A 687 19.45 25.68 40.02
CA SER A 687 18.01 25.42 39.92
C SER A 687 17.37 26.25 38.80
N LYS A 688 17.77 27.51 38.60
CA LYS A 688 17.34 28.33 37.46
C LYS A 688 17.76 27.69 36.13
N ALA A 689 19.04 27.31 35.99
CA ALA A 689 19.62 26.76 34.76
C ALA A 689 19.10 25.35 34.41
N GLU A 690 18.98 24.47 35.40
CA GLU A 690 18.47 23.10 35.24
C GLU A 690 16.96 23.08 34.97
N LYS A 691 16.22 24.12 35.39
CA LYS A 691 14.76 24.13 35.37
C LYS A 691 14.14 25.14 34.42
N THR A 692 14.89 25.69 33.45
CA THR A 692 14.46 26.67 32.42
C THR A 692 13.39 26.12 31.45
N GLY A 693 12.45 25.33 31.96
CA GLY A 693 11.61 24.37 31.24
C GLY A 693 12.11 22.97 31.53
N LEU A 694 11.53 22.28 32.52
CA LEU A 694 11.65 20.82 32.52
C LEU A 694 11.12 20.32 31.18
N LEU A 695 12.04 19.98 30.28
CA LEU A 695 11.85 19.30 29.00
C LEU A 695 11.43 17.84 29.24
N ARG A 696 10.46 17.61 30.14
CA ARG A 696 9.79 16.33 30.19
C ARG A 696 8.86 16.33 28.98
N PRO A 697 9.00 15.39 28.03
CA PRO A 697 7.99 15.25 27.03
C PRO A 697 6.65 15.04 27.75
N SER A 698 5.62 15.74 27.30
CA SER A 698 4.26 15.30 27.63
C SER A 698 4.10 13.89 27.09
N TYR A 699 3.36 13.05 27.79
CA TYR A 699 3.07 11.72 27.32
C TYR A 699 1.71 11.72 26.65
N ILE A 700 1.59 10.97 25.57
CA ILE A 700 0.34 10.77 24.84
C ILE A 700 0.11 9.28 24.65
N LEU A 701 -1.16 8.93 24.51
CA LEU A 701 -1.57 7.56 24.25
C LEU A 701 -1.60 7.36 22.73
N LYS A 702 -0.78 6.43 22.22
CA LYS A 702 -0.76 6.05 20.79
C LYS A 702 -1.17 4.59 20.61
N VAL A 703 -1.83 4.32 19.49
CA VAL A 703 -2.02 2.96 18.99
C VAL A 703 -0.79 2.57 18.18
N VAL A 704 -0.26 1.38 18.45
CA VAL A 704 0.84 0.76 17.71
C VAL A 704 0.43 -0.66 17.29
N PRO A 705 1.00 -1.22 16.22
CA PRO A 705 0.75 -2.61 15.85
C PRO A 705 1.15 -3.56 16.99
N GLY A 706 0.29 -4.53 17.28
CA GLY A 706 0.55 -5.62 18.22
C GLY A 706 1.49 -6.70 17.67
N PRO A 707 1.66 -7.83 18.40
CA PRO A 707 2.40 -8.98 17.91
C PRO A 707 1.89 -9.42 16.54
N ARG A 708 2.80 -9.76 15.64
CA ARG A 708 2.47 -10.14 14.27
C ARG A 708 2.29 -11.66 14.19
N TYR A 709 1.29 -12.09 13.45
CA TYR A 709 1.22 -13.45 12.96
C TYR A 709 1.96 -13.55 11.64
N TRP A 710 2.45 -14.74 11.30
CA TRP A 710 3.20 -14.97 10.07
C TRP A 710 2.43 -15.89 9.16
N GLN A 711 2.33 -15.49 7.90
CA GLN A 711 1.79 -16.32 6.84
C GLN A 711 2.89 -16.54 5.79
N PRO A 712 3.13 -17.77 5.33
CA PRO A 712 4.14 -17.98 4.29
C PRO A 712 3.78 -17.23 3.01
N SER A 713 4.79 -16.71 2.33
CA SER A 713 4.67 -16.14 1.00
C SER A 713 4.38 -17.23 -0.04
N ASP A 714 3.67 -16.86 -1.11
CA ASP A 714 3.54 -17.73 -2.29
C ASP A 714 4.93 -17.88 -2.95
N PRO A 715 5.33 -19.09 -3.39
CA PRO A 715 6.59 -19.28 -4.10
C PRO A 715 6.72 -18.35 -5.30
N VAL A 716 7.95 -17.94 -5.62
CA VAL A 716 8.26 -17.09 -6.77
C VAL A 716 8.83 -17.91 -7.90
N ILE A 717 8.37 -17.62 -9.12
CA ILE A 717 8.97 -18.09 -10.37
C ILE A 717 9.70 -16.90 -11.02
N LEU A 718 11.01 -17.02 -11.16
CA LEU A 718 11.84 -16.16 -11.99
C LEU A 718 12.05 -16.84 -13.34
N MET A 719 11.86 -16.10 -14.43
CA MET A 719 12.19 -16.54 -15.78
C MET A 719 13.26 -15.63 -16.37
N THR A 720 14.18 -16.20 -17.15
CA THR A 720 15.24 -15.45 -17.83
C THR A 720 15.37 -15.81 -19.30
N GLY A 721 15.67 -14.84 -20.16
CA GLY A 721 15.85 -14.99 -21.61
C GLY A 721 15.00 -14.02 -22.44
N ASP A 722 15.14 -14.09 -23.77
CA ASP A 722 14.52 -13.11 -24.69
C ASP A 722 12.99 -13.08 -24.64
N ALA A 723 12.36 -14.23 -24.34
CA ALA A 723 10.92 -14.37 -24.18
C ALA A 723 10.34 -13.59 -22.98
N VAL A 724 11.18 -13.16 -22.04
CA VAL A 724 10.81 -12.42 -20.83
C VAL A 724 11.63 -11.13 -20.73
N THR A 725 11.85 -10.48 -21.87
CA THR A 725 12.41 -9.13 -21.91
C THR A 725 11.39 -8.16 -21.29
N PRO A 726 11.75 -7.38 -20.27
CA PRO A 726 10.88 -6.33 -19.73
C PRO A 726 10.46 -5.36 -20.83
N SER A 727 9.21 -4.90 -20.76
CA SER A 727 8.65 -3.97 -21.74
C SER A 727 8.94 -2.52 -21.33
N HIS A 728 9.37 -1.69 -22.27
CA HIS A 728 9.56 -0.24 -22.10
C HIS A 728 8.24 0.55 -22.13
N ARG A 729 7.11 -0.14 -22.24
CA ARG A 729 5.78 0.46 -22.45
C ARG A 729 5.24 1.22 -21.24
N HIS A 730 5.70 0.87 -20.04
CA HIS A 730 5.19 1.38 -18.77
C HIS A 730 6.35 1.59 -17.79
N GLY A 731 6.32 2.65 -16.99
CA GLY A 731 7.34 2.91 -15.97
C GLY A 731 8.65 3.49 -16.50
N GLU A 732 8.71 3.89 -17.77
CA GLU A 732 9.93 4.35 -18.44
C GLU A 732 9.78 5.73 -19.11
N ASP A 733 8.75 6.49 -18.74
CA ASP A 733 8.47 7.83 -19.29
C ASP A 733 9.62 8.83 -19.07
N GLY A 734 10.49 8.59 -18.09
CA GLY A 734 11.69 9.40 -17.82
C GLY A 734 12.99 8.88 -18.42
N SER A 735 12.98 7.71 -19.05
CA SER A 735 14.21 6.94 -19.37
C SER A 735 15.19 7.62 -20.33
N LEU A 736 14.75 8.61 -21.11
CA LEU A 736 15.57 9.34 -22.07
C LEU A 736 16.19 10.63 -21.51
N GLY A 737 15.77 11.10 -20.33
CA GLY A 737 16.26 12.33 -19.71
C GLY A 737 17.19 12.06 -18.52
N GLU A 738 18.24 12.87 -18.34
CA GLU A 738 19.12 12.79 -17.15
C GLU A 738 18.34 13.09 -15.84
N ASP A 739 17.24 13.84 -15.93
CA ASP A 739 16.36 14.20 -14.82
C ASP A 739 15.25 13.16 -14.56
N SER A 740 15.16 12.09 -15.36
CA SER A 740 14.09 11.09 -15.29
C SER A 740 12.67 11.66 -15.43
N LEU A 741 12.50 12.78 -16.18
CA LEU A 741 11.21 13.41 -16.44
C LEU A 741 10.74 13.17 -17.89
N LEU A 742 9.42 13.11 -18.09
CA LEU A 742 8.80 13.01 -19.41
C LEU A 742 8.84 14.36 -20.13
N GLU A 743 9.60 14.45 -21.22
CA GLU A 743 9.69 15.66 -22.04
C GLU A 743 8.39 15.90 -22.83
N CYS A 744 7.68 16.97 -22.47
CA CYS A 744 6.45 17.43 -23.11
C CYS A 744 6.70 18.68 -23.96
N GLN A 745 5.74 19.01 -24.84
CA GLN A 745 5.85 20.18 -25.73
C GLN A 745 4.65 21.11 -25.62
N LEU A 746 4.81 22.36 -26.06
CA LEU A 746 3.71 23.32 -26.12
C LEU A 746 3.19 23.46 -27.54
N LEU A 747 1.87 23.35 -27.69
CA LEU A 747 1.16 23.75 -28.90
C LEU A 747 0.50 25.12 -28.66
N THR A 748 0.95 26.12 -29.41
CA THR A 748 0.45 27.50 -29.34
C THR A 748 -0.60 27.83 -30.40
N ASP A 749 -0.66 27.06 -31.48
CA ASP A 749 -1.67 27.22 -32.53
C ASP A 749 -3.08 26.96 -32.02
N THR A 750 -4.05 27.65 -32.61
CA THR A 750 -5.46 27.46 -32.24
C THR A 750 -6.01 26.19 -32.87
N ILE A 751 -6.49 25.27 -32.04
CA ILE A 751 -7.13 24.01 -32.46
C ILE A 751 -8.55 23.90 -31.90
N ASP A 752 -9.47 23.40 -32.72
CA ASP A 752 -10.83 23.04 -32.33
C ASP A 752 -11.01 21.51 -32.38
N LEU A 753 -10.91 20.88 -31.21
CA LEU A 753 -11.01 19.43 -31.03
C LEU A 753 -12.45 18.92 -31.05
N GLN A 754 -13.45 19.81 -30.99
CA GLN A 754 -14.87 19.41 -31.07
C GLN A 754 -15.32 19.32 -32.53
N LYS A 755 -14.81 20.20 -33.39
CA LYS A 755 -15.18 20.22 -34.82
C LYS A 755 -14.17 19.56 -35.75
N LEU A 756 -12.91 19.41 -35.31
CA LEU A 756 -11.83 18.79 -36.08
C LEU A 756 -11.78 19.23 -37.55
N GLN A 757 -11.91 20.54 -37.78
CA GLN A 757 -11.85 21.14 -39.10
C GLN A 757 -10.48 20.92 -39.77
N ASN A 758 -10.41 21.05 -41.11
CA ASN A 758 -9.19 20.78 -41.88
C ASN A 758 -7.96 21.56 -41.36
N ASN A 759 -8.13 22.81 -40.93
CA ASN A 759 -7.04 23.60 -40.32
C ASN A 759 -6.50 22.95 -39.04
N THR A 760 -7.38 22.46 -38.14
CA THR A 760 -6.97 21.71 -36.95
C THR A 760 -6.16 20.47 -37.34
N LEU A 761 -6.65 19.70 -38.32
CA LEU A 761 -5.96 18.49 -38.78
C LEU A 761 -4.57 18.79 -39.35
N GLU A 762 -4.44 19.86 -40.15
CA GLU A 762 -3.17 20.31 -40.70
C GLU A 762 -2.19 20.76 -39.61
N VAL A 763 -2.65 21.53 -38.62
CA VAL A 763 -1.84 21.93 -37.46
C VAL A 763 -1.30 20.70 -36.73
N LEU A 764 -2.16 19.74 -36.39
CA LEU A 764 -1.75 18.52 -35.68
C LEU A 764 -0.71 17.70 -36.47
N LYS A 765 -0.94 17.52 -37.77
CA LYS A 765 0.00 16.81 -38.66
C LYS A 765 1.36 17.53 -38.72
N ASN A 766 1.35 18.84 -38.97
CA ASN A 766 2.57 19.63 -39.12
C ASN A 766 3.38 19.66 -37.82
N THR A 767 2.73 19.76 -36.66
CA THR A 767 3.38 19.74 -35.36
C THR A 767 4.07 18.40 -35.12
N VAL A 768 3.37 17.27 -35.25
CA VAL A 768 3.98 15.96 -35.00
C VAL A 768 5.10 15.65 -36.01
N ASP A 769 4.96 16.03 -37.28
CA ASP A 769 6.04 15.87 -38.26
C ASP A 769 7.23 16.81 -38.00
N ALA A 770 7.03 17.97 -37.37
CA ALA A 770 8.14 18.82 -36.91
C ALA A 770 8.90 18.16 -35.75
N ILE A 771 8.17 17.60 -34.78
CA ILE A 771 8.76 16.88 -33.65
C ILE A 771 9.54 15.65 -34.14
N ALA A 772 8.95 14.86 -35.03
CA ALA A 772 9.59 13.68 -35.61
C ALA A 772 10.94 14.00 -36.29
N ARG A 773 11.06 15.19 -36.90
CA ARG A 773 12.26 15.62 -37.64
C ARG A 773 13.37 16.18 -36.75
N ALA A 774 13.06 16.60 -35.53
CA ALA A 774 14.10 17.07 -34.61
C ALA A 774 15.10 15.93 -34.31
N PRO A 775 16.37 16.21 -34.01
CA PRO A 775 17.34 15.18 -33.62
C PRO A 775 16.97 14.55 -32.27
N GLY A 776 17.55 13.40 -31.96
CA GLY A 776 17.34 12.66 -30.71
C GLY A 776 16.21 11.63 -30.77
N GLU A 777 16.34 10.61 -29.92
CA GLU A 777 15.27 9.66 -29.65
C GLU A 777 14.15 10.37 -28.88
N LYS A 778 12.89 10.02 -29.16
CA LYS A 778 11.72 10.70 -28.56
C LYS A 778 10.67 9.70 -28.16
N ILE A 779 10.15 9.88 -26.96
CA ILE A 779 8.98 9.16 -26.48
C ILE A 779 7.80 9.48 -27.41
N GLY A 780 7.02 8.45 -27.75
CA GLY A 780 5.88 8.55 -28.65
C GLY A 780 6.21 8.59 -30.15
N PHE A 781 7.44 8.35 -30.57
CA PHE A 781 7.80 8.13 -31.98
C PHE A 781 8.40 6.75 -32.18
N HIS A 782 7.67 5.87 -32.86
CA HIS A 782 8.05 4.48 -33.01
C HIS A 782 8.28 4.11 -34.47
N LYS A 783 9.37 3.38 -34.72
CA LYS A 783 9.63 2.75 -36.01
C LYS A 783 9.31 1.27 -35.91
N TRP A 784 8.27 0.84 -36.60
CA TRP A 784 7.86 -0.55 -36.59
C TRP A 784 8.68 -1.37 -37.60
N THR A 785 9.52 -2.28 -37.10
CA THR A 785 10.38 -3.12 -37.95
C THR A 785 9.96 -4.60 -37.96
N ASN A 786 9.38 -5.08 -36.87
CA ASN A 786 8.85 -6.44 -36.72
C ASN A 786 7.70 -6.43 -35.69
N GLN A 787 7.04 -7.58 -35.53
CA GLN A 787 6.01 -7.77 -34.51
C GLN A 787 6.54 -7.46 -33.10
N PRO A 788 5.79 -6.71 -32.26
CA PRO A 788 6.18 -6.48 -30.88
C PRO A 788 6.16 -7.80 -30.09
N TRP A 789 6.73 -7.83 -28.89
CA TRP A 789 6.54 -8.89 -27.89
C TRP A 789 6.72 -8.29 -26.51
N ASN A 790 5.60 -8.03 -25.84
CA ASN A 790 5.55 -7.32 -24.57
C ASN A 790 4.98 -8.26 -23.50
N PRO A 791 5.79 -9.19 -22.95
CA PRO A 791 5.32 -10.18 -21.99
C PRO A 791 4.92 -9.49 -20.68
N PHE A 792 3.71 -9.76 -20.19
CA PHE A 792 3.20 -9.09 -18.98
C PHE A 792 2.41 -10.00 -18.05
N LEU A 793 1.87 -11.12 -18.54
CA LEU A 793 1.08 -12.05 -17.74
C LEU A 793 1.69 -13.45 -17.80
N LEU A 794 1.76 -14.09 -16.64
CA LEU A 794 2.12 -15.49 -16.47
C LEU A 794 0.89 -16.26 -16.04
N GLU A 795 0.50 -17.27 -16.80
CA GLU A 795 -0.39 -18.31 -16.29
C GLU A 795 0.45 -19.51 -15.84
N TRP A 796 0.16 -19.98 -14.64
CA TRP A 796 0.89 -21.06 -14.01
C TRP A 796 -0.05 -22.18 -13.59
N SER A 797 0.47 -23.39 -13.64
CA SER A 797 -0.16 -24.58 -13.11
C SER A 797 0.90 -25.41 -12.40
N VAL A 798 0.58 -25.88 -11.20
CA VAL A 798 1.46 -26.68 -10.35
C VAL A 798 0.73 -27.90 -9.79
N GLN A 799 1.45 -29.00 -9.72
CA GLN A 799 1.07 -30.18 -8.96
C GLN A 799 1.69 -30.09 -7.57
N PHE A 800 0.86 -30.12 -6.53
CA PHE A 800 1.32 -30.15 -5.15
C PHE A 800 1.06 -31.52 -4.54
N PHE A 801 2.11 -32.09 -3.96
CA PHE A 801 2.14 -33.37 -3.28
C PHE A 801 2.21 -33.09 -1.76
N PRO A 802 1.07 -33.09 -1.05
CA PRO A 802 1.03 -32.79 0.39
C PRO A 802 1.69 -33.89 1.22
N LEU A 803 1.82 -33.68 2.53
CA LEU A 803 2.20 -34.78 3.44
C LEU A 803 1.15 -35.90 3.42
N LYS A 804 1.58 -37.15 3.64
CA LYS A 804 0.67 -38.30 3.78
C LYS A 804 -0.34 -38.04 4.90
N ARG A 805 -1.61 -38.32 4.61
CA ARG A 805 -2.72 -38.24 5.55
C ARG A 805 -2.88 -39.56 6.30
N SER A 806 -3.60 -39.52 7.43
CA SER A 806 -3.94 -40.74 8.15
C SER A 806 -4.86 -41.62 7.29
N ASN A 807 -4.57 -42.92 7.21
CA ASN A 807 -5.45 -43.89 6.55
C ASN A 807 -6.56 -44.41 7.48
N GLN A 808 -6.63 -43.94 8.73
CA GLN A 808 -7.64 -44.38 9.68
C GLN A 808 -9.01 -43.75 9.36
N ASN A 809 -10.05 -44.58 9.29
CA ASN A 809 -11.47 -44.18 9.22
C ASN A 809 -11.91 -43.38 7.96
N ASN A 810 -11.24 -43.51 6.81
CA ASN A 810 -11.52 -42.71 5.61
C ASN A 810 -11.48 -41.18 5.86
N ASN A 811 -10.84 -40.74 6.93
CA ASN A 811 -10.78 -39.33 7.29
C ASN A 811 -9.59 -38.67 6.58
N ARG A 812 -9.79 -37.45 6.05
CA ARG A 812 -8.77 -36.68 5.32
C ARG A 812 -7.82 -35.90 6.26
N ASN A 813 -7.80 -36.22 7.55
CA ASN A 813 -6.99 -35.55 8.56
C ASN A 813 -5.52 -36.00 8.55
N TYR A 814 -4.63 -35.10 9.00
CA TYR A 814 -3.23 -35.43 9.28
C TYR A 814 -3.11 -36.27 10.57
N ASP A 815 -2.14 -37.17 10.61
CA ASP A 815 -1.80 -37.86 11.85
C ASP A 815 -1.15 -36.87 12.84
N ALA A 816 -1.53 -36.92 14.11
CA ALA A 816 -1.02 -36.00 15.15
C ALA A 816 0.50 -36.09 15.34
N ASN A 817 1.13 -37.20 14.94
CA ASN A 817 2.58 -37.40 15.01
C ASN A 817 3.31 -37.12 13.68
N THR A 818 2.61 -36.73 12.60
CA THR A 818 3.18 -36.54 11.26
C THR A 818 4.45 -35.67 11.29
N LEU A 819 4.45 -34.55 12.02
CA LEU A 819 5.64 -33.69 12.11
C LEU A 819 6.74 -34.33 12.97
N LYS A 820 6.38 -34.89 14.13
CA LYS A 820 7.35 -35.50 15.08
C LYS A 820 8.10 -36.69 14.49
N GLU A 821 7.45 -37.47 13.64
CA GLU A 821 8.03 -38.69 13.06
C GLU A 821 8.83 -38.45 11.77
N ASN A 822 8.67 -37.28 11.13
CA ASN A 822 9.23 -37.03 9.79
C ASN A 822 10.14 -35.79 9.72
N TYR A 823 10.18 -34.98 10.77
CA TYR A 823 10.93 -33.72 10.81
C TYR A 823 11.77 -33.59 12.07
N GLN A 824 12.90 -32.91 11.94
CA GLN A 824 13.81 -32.57 13.02
C GLN A 824 14.17 -31.07 13.03
N LEU A 825 14.24 -30.47 14.21
CA LEU A 825 14.86 -29.16 14.42
C LEU A 825 16.33 -29.35 14.77
N ARG A 826 17.24 -29.00 13.86
CA ARG A 826 18.68 -29.13 14.10
C ARG A 826 19.19 -28.01 15.00
N VAL A 827 20.30 -28.24 15.69
CA VAL A 827 20.97 -27.21 16.50
C VAL A 827 21.33 -26.01 15.61
N ASN A 828 20.91 -24.81 16.02
CA ASN A 828 21.06 -23.54 15.29
C ASN A 828 20.34 -23.48 13.93
N ALA A 829 19.40 -24.39 13.65
CA ALA A 829 18.50 -24.25 12.52
C ALA A 829 17.35 -23.29 12.86
N VAL A 830 16.94 -22.51 11.87
CA VAL A 830 15.81 -21.58 11.96
C VAL A 830 14.47 -22.25 11.64
N ASP A 831 14.51 -23.48 11.09
CA ASP A 831 13.30 -24.19 10.69
C ASP A 831 13.46 -25.73 10.80
N LEU A 832 12.34 -26.45 10.77
CA LEU A 832 12.31 -27.91 10.71
C LEU A 832 12.84 -28.41 9.37
N SER A 833 13.58 -29.51 9.43
CA SER A 833 14.13 -30.18 8.25
C SER A 833 13.59 -31.61 8.14
N PRO A 834 13.32 -32.08 6.92
CA PRO A 834 12.81 -33.42 6.71
C PRO A 834 13.88 -34.48 6.99
N GLU A 835 13.50 -35.59 7.63
CA GLU A 835 14.43 -36.71 7.87
C GLU A 835 14.55 -37.67 6.68
N ASN A 836 13.48 -37.83 5.89
CA ASN A 836 13.46 -38.63 4.65
C ASN A 836 12.44 -38.04 3.64
N THR A 837 12.14 -38.69 2.52
CA THR A 837 11.14 -38.20 1.53
C THR A 837 9.95 -39.16 1.35
N ASN A 838 9.91 -40.27 2.09
CA ASN A 838 8.93 -41.34 1.91
C ASN A 838 7.53 -40.99 2.44
N TYR A 839 7.33 -39.81 3.02
CA TYR A 839 6.07 -39.36 3.61
C TYR A 839 5.32 -38.33 2.75
N PHE A 840 5.79 -37.97 1.55
CA PHE A 840 4.96 -37.23 0.60
C PHE A 840 3.80 -38.12 0.11
N GLY A 841 2.61 -37.54 -0.01
CA GLY A 841 1.41 -38.21 -0.51
C GLY A 841 1.56 -38.65 -1.96
N GLY A 842 0.92 -39.77 -2.32
CA GLY A 842 1.00 -40.32 -3.68
C GLY A 842 0.08 -39.64 -4.70
N ILE A 843 -0.89 -38.82 -4.26
CA ILE A 843 -1.87 -38.14 -5.12
C ILE A 843 -1.58 -36.63 -5.06
N ALA A 844 -1.37 -36.02 -6.23
CA ALA A 844 -1.18 -34.58 -6.35
C ALA A 844 -2.50 -33.84 -6.48
N ASN A 845 -2.60 -32.67 -5.86
CA ASN A 845 -3.62 -31.67 -6.17
C ASN A 845 -3.10 -30.72 -7.25
N LEU A 846 -3.95 -30.42 -8.23
CA LEU A 846 -3.63 -29.47 -9.30
C LEU A 846 -4.11 -28.08 -8.90
N TYR A 847 -3.22 -27.11 -8.97
CA TYR A 847 -3.52 -25.70 -8.75
C TYR A 847 -3.11 -24.90 -9.98
N SER A 848 -3.85 -23.83 -10.27
CA SER A 848 -3.56 -22.94 -11.39
C SER A 848 -4.04 -21.53 -11.11
N GLY A 849 -3.37 -20.56 -11.71
CA GLY A 849 -3.70 -19.15 -11.59
C GLY A 849 -2.99 -18.32 -12.64
N ALA A 850 -3.10 -17.00 -12.49
CA ALA A 850 -2.41 -16.03 -13.34
C ALA A 850 -1.82 -14.90 -12.49
N SER A 851 -0.68 -14.35 -12.91
CA SER A 851 0.06 -13.34 -12.17
C SER A 851 0.80 -12.39 -13.14
N PHE A 852 0.90 -11.11 -12.80
CA PHE A 852 1.61 -10.14 -13.65
C PHE A 852 3.11 -10.23 -13.48
N LEU A 853 3.84 -10.27 -14.58
CA LEU A 853 5.29 -10.34 -14.60
C LEU A 853 5.91 -8.96 -14.35
N THR A 854 6.94 -8.90 -13.50
CA THR A 854 7.66 -7.65 -13.21
C THR A 854 9.18 -7.83 -13.29
N PRO A 855 9.95 -6.78 -13.63
CA PRO A 855 11.42 -6.81 -13.61
C PRO A 855 12.02 -6.54 -12.21
N SER A 856 11.19 -6.46 -11.17
CA SER A 856 11.57 -5.97 -9.83
C SER A 856 12.78 -6.68 -9.25
N ALA A 857 12.87 -8.01 -9.41
CA ALA A 857 14.00 -8.81 -8.94
C ALA A 857 15.37 -8.29 -9.44
N SER A 858 15.49 -8.00 -10.75
CA SER A 858 16.73 -7.48 -11.32
C SER A 858 16.98 -6.02 -10.95
N THR A 859 15.92 -5.20 -10.91
CA THR A 859 16.04 -3.77 -10.60
C THR A 859 16.56 -3.57 -9.18
N LEU A 860 15.91 -4.20 -8.19
CA LEU A 860 16.29 -4.10 -6.78
C LEU A 860 17.68 -4.65 -6.52
N LEU A 861 18.04 -5.81 -7.10
CA LEU A 861 19.38 -6.36 -6.93
C LEU A 861 20.45 -5.45 -7.57
N LYS A 862 20.18 -4.84 -8.73
CA LYS A 862 21.11 -3.90 -9.37
C LYS A 862 21.35 -2.66 -8.50
N GLU A 863 20.29 -2.08 -7.93
CA GLU A 863 20.39 -0.94 -7.01
C GLU A 863 21.22 -1.29 -5.76
N ASN A 864 20.92 -2.43 -5.13
CA ASN A 864 21.67 -2.92 -3.96
C ASN A 864 23.15 -3.16 -4.29
N LEU A 865 23.46 -3.71 -5.47
CA LEU A 865 24.84 -3.91 -5.91
C LEU A 865 25.57 -2.59 -6.17
N ILE A 866 24.90 -1.59 -6.78
CA ILE A 866 25.49 -0.25 -6.97
C ILE A 866 25.81 0.37 -5.62
N ALA A 867 24.88 0.34 -4.67
CA ALA A 867 25.07 0.86 -3.32
C ALA A 867 26.26 0.18 -2.62
N TYR A 868 26.32 -1.16 -2.68
CA TYR A 868 27.42 -1.93 -2.10
C TYR A 868 28.78 -1.60 -2.73
N LEU A 869 28.89 -1.58 -4.06
CA LEU A 869 30.13 -1.28 -4.78
C LEU A 869 30.58 0.16 -4.52
N LYS A 870 29.64 1.12 -4.46
CA LYS A 870 29.91 2.52 -4.10
C LYS A 870 30.50 2.64 -2.70
N LYS A 871 29.98 1.88 -1.74
CA LYS A 871 30.42 1.91 -0.34
C LYS A 871 31.74 1.17 -0.09
N HIS A 872 31.94 0.02 -0.73
CA HIS A 872 33.01 -0.92 -0.36
C HIS A 872 34.13 -1.11 -1.40
N LEU A 873 33.93 -0.69 -2.65
CA LEU A 873 34.93 -0.86 -3.72
C LEU A 873 35.45 0.47 -4.25
N LEU A 874 34.55 1.42 -4.54
CA LEU A 874 34.93 2.70 -5.15
C LEU A 874 35.91 3.54 -4.33
N PRO A 875 35.86 3.60 -2.98
CA PRO A 875 36.84 4.38 -2.20
C PRO A 875 38.29 3.95 -2.45
N ASP A 876 38.53 2.63 -2.55
CA ASP A 876 39.86 2.08 -2.83
C ASP A 876 40.28 2.33 -4.28
N TYR A 877 39.33 2.23 -5.22
CA TYR A 877 39.57 2.56 -6.63
C TYR A 877 39.95 4.04 -6.79
N TYR A 878 39.19 4.96 -6.19
CA TYR A 878 39.46 6.41 -6.24
C TYR A 878 40.83 6.74 -5.67
N LYS A 879 41.20 6.12 -4.54
CA LYS A 879 42.51 6.28 -3.94
C LYS A 879 43.63 5.75 -4.85
N ALA A 880 43.42 4.61 -5.50
CA ALA A 880 44.41 4.00 -6.39
C ALA A 880 44.58 4.77 -7.72
N GLN A 881 43.51 5.37 -8.24
CA GLN A 881 43.54 6.11 -9.52
C GLN A 881 43.72 7.63 -9.38
N GLY A 882 43.63 8.17 -8.16
CA GLY A 882 43.70 9.62 -7.92
C GLY A 882 42.49 10.39 -8.46
N THR A 883 41.29 9.82 -8.36
CA THR A 883 40.05 10.43 -8.89
C THR A 883 39.62 11.66 -8.08
N ALA A 884 39.52 12.82 -8.73
CA ALA A 884 39.06 14.08 -8.12
C ALA A 884 37.64 13.97 -7.56
N GLN A 885 37.33 14.71 -6.49
CA GLN A 885 36.05 14.63 -5.77
C GLN A 885 34.85 15.02 -6.65
N GLU A 886 35.01 16.00 -7.54
CA GLU A 886 34.00 16.41 -8.53
C GLU A 886 33.62 15.31 -9.54
N HIS A 887 34.46 14.28 -9.70
CA HIS A 887 34.20 13.15 -10.58
C HIS A 887 33.66 11.93 -9.84
N GLN A 888 33.53 11.98 -8.51
CA GLN A 888 32.96 10.91 -7.70
C GLN A 888 31.43 11.03 -7.65
N THR A 889 30.80 10.90 -8.82
CA THR A 889 29.34 11.03 -8.98
C THR A 889 28.60 9.75 -8.59
N GLU A 890 27.28 9.83 -8.43
CA GLU A 890 26.46 8.65 -8.11
C GLU A 890 26.51 7.59 -9.22
N ASP A 891 26.60 8.03 -10.48
CA ASP A 891 26.59 7.17 -11.66
C ASP A 891 27.98 6.65 -12.05
N PHE A 892 29.02 6.94 -11.24
CA PHE A 892 30.40 6.65 -11.60
C PHE A 892 30.64 5.19 -11.97
N ILE A 893 30.09 4.26 -11.17
CA ILE A 893 30.23 2.82 -11.42
C ILE A 893 29.54 2.39 -12.72
N SER A 894 28.37 2.96 -13.02
CA SER A 894 27.62 2.68 -14.24
C SER A 894 28.38 3.14 -15.49
N LEU A 895 29.03 4.30 -15.42
CA LEU A 895 29.81 4.87 -16.52
C LEU A 895 31.20 4.22 -16.69
N ASN A 896 31.82 3.74 -15.60
CA ASN A 896 33.22 3.29 -15.59
C ASN A 896 33.39 1.80 -15.21
N PHE A 897 32.33 1.00 -15.33
CA PHE A 897 32.29 -0.37 -14.83
C PHE A 897 33.49 -1.23 -15.28
N ASN A 898 33.80 -1.24 -16.58
CA ASN A 898 34.88 -2.06 -17.13
C ASN A 898 36.27 -1.70 -16.57
N ALA A 899 36.53 -0.41 -16.33
CA ALA A 899 37.79 0.05 -15.75
C ALA A 899 37.93 -0.37 -14.28
N VAL A 900 36.86 -0.19 -13.50
CA VAL A 900 36.80 -0.58 -12.09
C VAL A 900 36.96 -2.10 -11.94
N LYS A 901 36.21 -2.88 -12.73
CA LYS A 901 36.30 -4.35 -12.74
C LYS A 901 37.72 -4.83 -13.08
N SER A 902 38.30 -4.32 -14.17
CA SER A 902 39.65 -4.71 -14.61
C SER A 902 40.74 -4.35 -13.59
N TRP A 903 40.55 -3.25 -12.84
CA TRP A 903 41.45 -2.89 -11.75
C TRP A 903 41.35 -3.86 -10.57
N TYR A 904 40.13 -4.24 -10.17
CA TYR A 904 39.92 -5.17 -9.06
C TYR A 904 40.39 -6.59 -9.39
N GLU A 905 40.10 -7.09 -10.59
CA GLU A 905 40.50 -8.44 -11.03
C GLU A 905 42.03 -8.62 -11.08
N ARG A 906 42.80 -7.56 -11.40
CA ARG A 906 44.28 -7.60 -11.38
C ARG A 906 44.87 -7.87 -9.99
N GLN A 907 44.08 -7.71 -8.93
CA GLN A 907 44.49 -8.02 -7.57
C GLN A 907 44.32 -9.51 -7.23
N ASN A 908 43.82 -10.31 -8.19
CA ASN A 908 43.59 -11.75 -8.07
C ASN A 908 42.72 -12.14 -6.85
N PRO A 909 41.49 -11.58 -6.73
CA PRO A 909 40.61 -11.89 -5.61
C PRO A 909 40.14 -13.36 -5.65
N PRO A 910 39.87 -13.98 -4.49
CA PRO A 910 39.23 -15.29 -4.43
C PRO A 910 37.88 -15.31 -5.18
N ALA A 911 37.54 -16.45 -5.80
CA ALA A 911 36.28 -16.60 -6.55
C ALA A 911 35.02 -16.41 -5.69
N ASN A 912 35.13 -16.61 -4.38
CA ASN A 912 34.06 -16.40 -3.40
C ASN A 912 34.22 -15.09 -2.61
N ALA A 913 35.04 -14.13 -3.06
CA ALA A 913 35.14 -12.83 -2.40
C ALA A 913 33.85 -12.01 -2.65
N PRO A 914 33.19 -11.44 -1.62
CA PRO A 914 31.91 -10.73 -1.79
C PRO A 914 31.93 -9.62 -2.85
N THR A 915 33.00 -8.83 -2.90
CA THR A 915 33.17 -7.78 -3.91
C THR A 915 33.40 -8.34 -5.32
N TYR A 916 34.05 -9.49 -5.44
CA TYR A 916 34.18 -10.19 -6.73
C TYR A 916 32.81 -10.72 -7.20
N THR A 917 32.07 -11.36 -6.29
CA THR A 917 30.68 -11.79 -6.53
C THR A 917 29.79 -10.63 -6.97
N ALA A 918 29.85 -9.49 -6.27
CA ALA A 918 29.07 -8.31 -6.59
C ALA A 918 29.38 -7.74 -7.98
N LEU A 919 30.67 -7.63 -8.35
CA LEU A 919 31.08 -7.20 -9.68
C LEU A 919 30.59 -8.15 -10.78
N LYS A 920 30.74 -9.46 -10.59
CA LYS A 920 30.30 -10.47 -11.55
C LYS A 920 28.77 -10.50 -11.70
N ALA A 921 28.03 -10.36 -10.60
CA ALA A 921 26.57 -10.25 -10.63
C ALA A 921 26.11 -8.98 -11.34
N TYR A 922 26.71 -7.83 -11.04
CA TYR A 922 26.39 -6.57 -11.71
C TYR A 922 26.68 -6.62 -13.22
N GLU A 923 27.79 -7.26 -13.63
CA GLU A 923 28.08 -7.54 -15.04
C GLU A 923 26.97 -8.34 -15.72
N GLN A 924 26.51 -9.43 -15.09
CA GLN A 924 25.44 -10.25 -15.65
C GLN A 924 24.12 -9.47 -15.76
N LEU A 925 23.76 -8.69 -14.73
CA LEU A 925 22.52 -7.91 -14.69
C LEU A 925 22.42 -6.84 -15.77
N GLN A 926 23.54 -6.31 -16.29
CA GLN A 926 23.49 -5.33 -17.39
C GLN A 926 22.84 -5.86 -18.66
N SER A 927 22.86 -7.18 -18.87
CA SER A 927 22.27 -7.84 -20.04
C SER A 927 21.17 -8.84 -19.69
N LEU A 928 20.89 -9.02 -18.40
CA LEU A 928 19.93 -10.02 -17.95
C LEU A 928 18.51 -9.56 -18.25
N LYS A 929 17.87 -10.29 -19.16
CA LYS A 929 16.44 -10.20 -19.41
C LYS A 929 15.72 -11.15 -18.47
N CYS A 930 15.04 -10.61 -17.47
CA CYS A 930 14.28 -11.44 -16.55
C CYS A 930 13.00 -10.78 -16.06
N LEU A 931 12.02 -11.63 -15.78
CA LEU A 931 10.78 -11.27 -15.12
C LEU A 931 10.50 -12.28 -14.01
N ALA A 932 10.02 -11.79 -12.87
CA ALA A 932 9.65 -12.60 -11.72
C ALA A 932 8.20 -12.33 -11.31
N GLN A 933 7.54 -13.35 -10.78
CA GLN A 933 6.34 -13.13 -9.96
C GLN A 933 6.08 -14.32 -9.03
N SER A 934 5.40 -14.07 -7.90
CA SER A 934 4.82 -15.13 -7.09
C SER A 934 3.72 -15.89 -7.85
N ILE A 935 3.56 -17.19 -7.57
CA ILE A 935 2.39 -17.95 -8.01
C ILE A 935 1.17 -17.61 -7.14
N GLY A 936 0.76 -16.34 -7.22
CA GLY A 936 -0.17 -15.70 -6.32
C GLY A 936 -1.51 -16.43 -6.18
N GLY A 937 -1.93 -16.69 -4.94
CA GLY A 937 -3.16 -17.43 -4.61
C GLY A 937 -2.96 -18.93 -4.41
N PHE A 938 -1.72 -19.44 -4.53
CA PHE A 938 -1.40 -20.84 -4.25
C PHE A 938 -1.68 -21.20 -2.78
N ASN A 939 -1.19 -20.40 -1.83
CA ASN A 939 -1.41 -20.63 -0.40
C ASN A 939 -2.89 -20.50 -0.01
N ASP A 940 -3.64 -19.55 -0.61
CA ASP A 940 -5.10 -19.47 -0.46
C ASP A 940 -5.77 -20.77 -0.95
N ALA A 941 -5.34 -21.30 -2.09
CA ALA A 941 -5.90 -22.52 -2.67
C ALA A 941 -5.61 -23.77 -1.84
N LEU A 942 -4.48 -23.83 -1.12
CA LEU A 942 -4.23 -24.87 -0.11
C LEU A 942 -5.28 -24.83 1.01
N LEU A 943 -5.75 -23.63 1.36
CA LEU A 943 -6.84 -23.42 2.32
C LEU A 943 -8.24 -23.51 1.70
N THR A 944 -8.37 -24.04 0.47
CA THR A 944 -9.62 -24.13 -0.29
C THR A 944 -10.28 -22.78 -0.62
N TYR A 945 -9.48 -21.72 -0.68
CA TYR A 945 -9.91 -20.40 -1.12
C TYR A 945 -9.42 -20.09 -2.53
N GLN A 946 -10.22 -19.33 -3.26
CA GLN A 946 -9.88 -18.77 -4.55
C GLN A 946 -9.83 -17.25 -4.42
N ARG A 947 -8.65 -16.67 -4.67
CA ARG A 947 -8.47 -15.24 -4.77
C ARG A 947 -8.93 -14.78 -6.16
N THR A 948 -10.07 -14.11 -6.19
CA THR A 948 -10.75 -13.73 -7.44
C THR A 948 -11.48 -12.40 -7.25
N MET A 949 -11.80 -11.71 -8.34
CA MET A 949 -12.75 -10.60 -8.27
C MET A 949 -14.07 -11.06 -7.65
N GLN A 950 -14.72 -10.15 -6.93
CA GLN A 950 -16.02 -10.41 -6.30
C GLN A 950 -17.12 -9.63 -7.01
N LEU A 951 -18.28 -10.28 -7.18
CA LEU A 951 -19.51 -9.64 -7.64
C LEU A 951 -20.40 -9.36 -6.43
N GLU A 952 -21.34 -8.42 -6.59
CA GLU A 952 -22.37 -8.17 -5.58
C GLU A 952 -23.14 -9.46 -5.24
N ILE A 953 -23.47 -9.62 -3.95
CA ILE A 953 -24.36 -10.68 -3.46
C ILE A 953 -25.77 -10.42 -3.99
N LYS A 954 -26.10 -11.03 -5.14
CA LYS A 954 -27.33 -10.74 -5.88
C LYS A 954 -27.74 -11.90 -6.77
N ASP A 955 -29.03 -11.94 -7.12
CA ASP A 955 -29.54 -12.68 -8.27
C ASP A 955 -30.53 -11.80 -9.04
N THR A 956 -30.14 -11.42 -10.26
CA THR A 956 -30.88 -10.55 -11.19
C THR A 956 -32.13 -11.19 -11.78
N ARG A 957 -32.37 -12.49 -11.54
CA ARG A 957 -33.58 -13.21 -11.99
C ARG A 957 -34.72 -13.16 -10.97
N LEU A 958 -34.41 -12.88 -9.72
CA LEU A 958 -35.40 -12.95 -8.64
C LEU A 958 -36.40 -11.79 -8.72
N ARG A 959 -37.68 -12.14 -8.61
CA ARG A 959 -38.78 -11.16 -8.51
C ARG A 959 -38.78 -10.50 -7.13
N ALA A 960 -39.33 -9.28 -7.07
CA ALA A 960 -39.33 -8.43 -5.89
C ALA A 960 -39.90 -9.07 -4.61
N THR A 961 -40.77 -10.07 -4.73
CA THR A 961 -41.50 -10.70 -3.61
C THR A 961 -41.05 -12.14 -3.29
N SER A 962 -39.89 -12.58 -3.79
CA SER A 962 -39.40 -13.96 -3.58
C SER A 962 -38.64 -14.13 -2.27
N HIS A 963 -38.83 -15.28 -1.58
CA HIS A 963 -38.08 -15.65 -0.37
C HIS A 963 -36.55 -15.60 -0.58
N GLY A 964 -36.09 -15.99 -1.78
CA GLY A 964 -34.67 -15.88 -2.16
C GLY A 964 -34.15 -14.45 -2.15
N LYS A 965 -34.97 -13.45 -2.56
CA LYS A 965 -34.54 -12.04 -2.56
C LYS A 965 -34.35 -11.53 -1.13
N THR A 966 -35.26 -11.86 -0.22
CA THR A 966 -35.13 -11.51 1.21
C THR A 966 -33.88 -12.13 1.82
N PHE A 967 -33.62 -13.42 1.53
CA PHE A 967 -32.41 -14.09 1.98
C PHE A 967 -31.13 -13.43 1.45
N LEU A 968 -31.05 -13.14 0.15
CA LEU A 968 -29.88 -12.47 -0.43
C LEU A 968 -29.67 -11.06 0.13
N GLN A 969 -30.75 -10.33 0.43
CA GLN A 969 -30.67 -9.04 1.10
C GLN A 969 -30.08 -9.19 2.51
N GLN A 970 -30.54 -10.16 3.31
CA GLN A 970 -29.99 -10.45 4.64
C GLN A 970 -28.49 -10.77 4.55
N VAL A 971 -28.08 -11.66 3.63
CA VAL A 971 -26.67 -12.00 3.44
C VAL A 971 -25.86 -10.78 3.03
N SER A 972 -26.31 -10.02 2.02
CA SER A 972 -25.62 -8.82 1.54
C SER A 972 -25.45 -7.77 2.65
N GLU A 973 -26.50 -7.47 3.42
CA GLU A 973 -26.46 -6.47 4.48
C GLU A 973 -25.51 -6.85 5.63
N ASN A 974 -25.37 -8.14 5.93
CA ASN A 974 -24.52 -8.62 7.03
C ASN A 974 -23.06 -8.84 6.59
N VAL A 975 -22.83 -9.29 5.34
CA VAL A 975 -21.49 -9.49 4.78
C VAL A 975 -20.83 -8.15 4.40
N ASN A 976 -21.56 -7.23 3.76
CA ASN A 976 -21.01 -5.96 3.28
C ASN A 976 -20.95 -4.85 4.35
N ASN A 977 -21.27 -5.14 5.61
CA ASN A 977 -21.32 -4.13 6.66
C ASN A 977 -19.90 -3.66 7.04
N SER A 978 -19.51 -2.49 6.52
CA SER A 978 -18.18 -1.86 6.61
C SER A 978 -17.72 -1.46 8.03
N LYS A 979 -18.51 -1.73 9.08
CA LYS A 979 -18.18 -1.38 10.47
C LYS A 979 -17.10 -2.25 11.13
N VAL A 980 -16.68 -3.34 10.49
CA VAL A 980 -15.58 -4.21 10.95
C VAL A 980 -14.55 -4.30 9.83
N PRO A 981 -13.26 -4.01 10.09
CA PRO A 981 -12.22 -4.03 9.05
C PRO A 981 -12.06 -5.41 8.41
N GLY A 982 -11.92 -5.42 7.09
CA GLY A 982 -10.86 -6.19 6.43
C GLY A 982 -10.97 -7.72 6.37
N SER A 983 -12.15 -8.31 6.17
CA SER A 983 -12.16 -9.65 5.57
C SER A 983 -12.08 -9.53 4.05
N LEU A 984 -10.99 -10.02 3.47
CA LEU A 984 -10.93 -10.31 2.04
C LEU A 984 -11.93 -11.44 1.77
N LEU A 985 -13.10 -11.10 1.21
CA LEU A 985 -14.05 -12.12 0.77
C LEU A 985 -13.36 -13.00 -0.27
N ARG A 986 -13.19 -14.29 0.06
CA ARG A 986 -12.56 -15.29 -0.79
C ARG A 986 -13.62 -16.28 -1.27
N SER A 987 -13.62 -16.58 -2.57
CA SER A 987 -14.55 -17.57 -3.12
C SER A 987 -14.10 -18.99 -2.76
N PRO A 988 -15.00 -19.94 -2.51
CA PRO A 988 -14.59 -21.31 -2.17
C PRO A 988 -14.04 -22.06 -3.40
N TYR A 989 -12.93 -22.76 -3.22
CA TYR A 989 -12.30 -23.63 -4.20
C TYR A 989 -12.72 -25.10 -3.98
N LEU A 990 -13.83 -25.49 -4.62
CA LEU A 990 -14.60 -26.70 -4.25
C LEU A 990 -13.98 -28.06 -4.62
N LEU A 991 -12.90 -28.10 -5.42
CA LEU A 991 -12.40 -29.34 -6.04
C LEU A 991 -11.12 -29.90 -5.41
N ASN A 992 -10.46 -29.15 -4.51
CA ASN A 992 -9.21 -29.55 -3.90
C ASN A 992 -9.33 -29.82 -2.40
N ASP A 993 -8.37 -30.58 -1.91
CA ASP A 993 -8.23 -30.88 -0.50
C ASP A 993 -7.75 -29.68 0.33
N PHE A 994 -8.25 -29.57 1.57
CA PHE A 994 -7.75 -28.63 2.57
C PHE A 994 -6.37 -29.06 3.08
N ASN A 995 -5.37 -28.19 2.97
CA ASN A 995 -3.97 -28.40 3.35
C ASN A 995 -3.46 -27.21 4.18
N PRO A 996 -3.69 -27.19 5.51
CA PRO A 996 -3.34 -26.07 6.37
C PRO A 996 -1.84 -25.95 6.67
N ILE A 997 -1.04 -26.97 6.33
CA ILE A 997 0.41 -26.99 6.52
C ILE A 997 1.04 -26.89 5.13
N ARG A 998 1.80 -25.83 4.86
CA ARG A 998 2.58 -25.66 3.61
C ARG A 998 3.84 -26.53 3.67
N ALA A 999 3.63 -27.84 3.55
CA ALA A 999 4.66 -28.86 3.62
C ALA A 999 4.43 -29.93 2.56
N GLY A 1000 5.43 -30.19 1.71
CA GLY A 1000 5.30 -31.15 0.64
C GLY A 1000 6.28 -30.90 -0.50
N ALA A 1001 5.94 -31.45 -1.66
CA ALA A 1001 6.71 -31.23 -2.88
C ALA A 1001 5.84 -30.58 -3.96
N LEU A 1002 6.47 -29.78 -4.80
CA LEU A 1002 5.82 -29.07 -5.89
C LEU A 1002 6.48 -29.44 -7.23
N LYS A 1003 5.66 -29.62 -8.25
CA LYS A 1003 6.10 -29.78 -9.63
C LYS A 1003 5.35 -28.79 -10.50
N ILE A 1004 6.08 -28.03 -11.32
CA ILE A 1004 5.48 -27.16 -12.35
C ILE A 1004 4.85 -28.06 -13.41
N SER A 1005 3.53 -27.95 -13.60
CA SER A 1005 2.78 -28.71 -14.60
C SER A 1005 2.45 -27.88 -15.83
N GLY A 1006 2.36 -26.55 -15.76
CA GLY A 1006 2.11 -25.71 -16.93
C GLY A 1006 2.58 -24.27 -16.72
N LEU A 1007 3.12 -23.67 -17.78
CA LEU A 1007 3.53 -22.26 -17.80
C LEU A 1007 3.24 -21.66 -19.18
N ARG A 1008 2.47 -20.58 -19.21
CA ARG A 1008 2.25 -19.77 -20.42
C ARG A 1008 2.59 -18.31 -20.13
N ILE A 1009 3.37 -17.71 -21.03
CA ILE A 1009 3.63 -16.26 -21.04
C ILE A 1009 2.68 -15.64 -22.05
N VAL A 1010 1.96 -14.61 -21.64
CA VAL A 1010 1.00 -13.88 -22.47
C VAL A 1010 1.50 -12.45 -22.62
N ASP A 1011 1.46 -11.95 -23.85
CA ASP A 1011 1.83 -10.57 -24.16
C ASP A 1011 0.63 -9.62 -24.13
N THR A 1012 0.89 -8.31 -24.26
CA THR A 1012 -0.16 -7.27 -24.22
C THR A 1012 -1.24 -7.42 -25.31
N PHE A 1013 -0.99 -8.15 -26.40
CA PHE A 1013 -1.98 -8.43 -27.45
C PHE A 1013 -2.74 -9.76 -27.27
N GLY A 1014 -2.41 -10.53 -26.23
CA GLY A 1014 -3.01 -11.84 -25.97
C GLY A 1014 -2.35 -13.00 -26.69
N ARG A 1015 -1.19 -12.80 -27.34
CA ARG A 1015 -0.41 -13.91 -27.91
C ARG A 1015 0.25 -14.71 -26.81
N VAL A 1016 0.30 -16.02 -26.98
CA VAL A 1016 0.68 -16.97 -25.94
C VAL A 1016 1.94 -17.74 -26.35
N LYS A 1017 2.96 -17.69 -25.50
CA LYS A 1017 4.11 -18.58 -25.55
C LYS A 1017 3.97 -19.67 -24.50
N VAL A 1018 3.86 -20.92 -24.94
CA VAL A 1018 3.83 -22.09 -24.05
C VAL A 1018 5.27 -22.44 -23.66
N VAL A 1019 5.60 -22.28 -22.38
CA VAL A 1019 6.93 -22.62 -21.83
C VAL A 1019 6.94 -24.06 -21.31
N VAL A 1020 5.89 -24.44 -20.58
CA VAL A 1020 5.64 -25.81 -20.12
C VAL A 1020 4.22 -26.19 -20.51
N ASP A 1021 4.08 -27.26 -21.30
CA ASP A 1021 2.77 -27.74 -21.76
C ASP A 1021 2.06 -28.52 -20.65
N ILE A 1022 0.88 -28.05 -20.25
CA ILE A 1022 0.05 -28.69 -19.22
C ILE A 1022 -0.35 -30.13 -19.56
N LYS A 1023 -0.42 -30.48 -20.85
CA LYS A 1023 -0.75 -31.83 -21.31
C LYS A 1023 0.46 -32.76 -21.31
N ASN A 1024 1.66 -32.20 -21.43
CA ASN A 1024 2.92 -32.94 -21.45
C ASN A 1024 4.04 -32.15 -20.76
N PRO A 1025 4.02 -32.06 -19.42
CA PRO A 1025 4.89 -31.14 -18.66
C PRO A 1025 6.39 -31.43 -18.77
N GLY A 1026 6.79 -32.54 -19.40
CA GLY A 1026 8.19 -32.94 -19.56
C GLY A 1026 8.98 -32.97 -18.24
N ASN A 1027 10.31 -33.00 -18.37
CA ASN A 1027 11.23 -32.67 -17.28
C ASN A 1027 11.73 -31.24 -17.49
N THR A 1028 11.01 -30.27 -16.93
CA THR A 1028 11.44 -28.87 -16.93
C THR A 1028 12.63 -28.71 -15.97
N GLN A 1029 13.76 -28.21 -16.47
CA GLN A 1029 14.90 -27.90 -15.61
C GLN A 1029 14.60 -26.62 -14.82
N VAL A 1030 14.69 -26.72 -13.49
CA VAL A 1030 14.42 -25.62 -12.56
C VAL A 1030 15.65 -25.42 -11.67
N VAL A 1031 16.10 -24.18 -11.53
CA VAL A 1031 17.10 -23.80 -10.53
C VAL A 1031 16.36 -23.45 -9.23
N THR A 1032 16.62 -24.15 -8.14
CA THR A 1032 16.00 -23.86 -6.83
C THR A 1032 16.93 -23.05 -5.95
N SER A 1033 16.40 -22.07 -5.21
CA SER A 1033 17.11 -21.50 -4.05
C SER A 1033 17.30 -22.56 -2.97
N GLN A 1034 18.26 -22.35 -2.06
CA GLN A 1034 18.55 -23.32 -1.01
C GLN A 1034 17.32 -23.73 -0.18
N PRO A 1035 16.44 -22.79 0.27
CA PRO A 1035 15.27 -23.15 1.08
C PRO A 1035 14.25 -24.05 0.38
N VAL A 1036 14.15 -23.97 -0.95
CA VAL A 1036 13.21 -24.77 -1.75
C VAL A 1036 13.88 -25.90 -2.53
N THR A 1037 15.18 -26.11 -2.28
CA THR A 1037 15.93 -27.20 -2.90
C THR A 1037 15.48 -28.53 -2.31
N PRO A 1038 15.11 -29.51 -3.15
CA PRO A 1038 14.63 -30.79 -2.66
C PRO A 1038 15.70 -31.57 -1.89
N PRO A 1039 15.31 -32.33 -0.85
CA PRO A 1039 16.19 -33.30 -0.21
C PRO A 1039 16.71 -34.34 -1.22
N LEU A 1040 17.86 -34.96 -0.90
CA LEU A 1040 18.44 -36.05 -1.70
C LEU A 1040 17.38 -37.14 -1.96
N ASN A 1041 17.27 -37.59 -3.22
CA ASN A 1041 16.30 -38.59 -3.71
C ASN A 1041 14.82 -38.15 -3.72
N CYS A 1042 14.49 -36.86 -3.62
CA CYS A 1042 13.14 -36.40 -3.93
C CYS A 1042 12.86 -36.52 -5.44
N PRO A 1043 11.77 -37.15 -5.88
CA PRO A 1043 11.42 -37.26 -7.30
C PRO A 1043 10.85 -35.96 -7.88
N HIS A 1044 10.66 -34.93 -7.05
CA HIS A 1044 10.05 -33.65 -7.41
C HIS A 1044 11.08 -32.52 -7.34
N PRO A 1045 11.03 -31.55 -8.27
CA PRO A 1045 12.09 -30.56 -8.43
C PRO A 1045 12.08 -29.45 -7.39
N ILE A 1046 10.97 -29.25 -6.64
CA ILE A 1046 10.81 -28.14 -5.70
C ILE A 1046 10.26 -28.69 -4.38
N TYR A 1047 10.91 -28.35 -3.27
CA TYR A 1047 10.45 -28.64 -1.92
C TYR A 1047 9.79 -27.42 -1.30
N LEU A 1048 8.65 -27.63 -0.64
CA LEU A 1048 7.95 -26.59 0.09
C LEU A 1048 7.90 -26.97 1.56
N TRP A 1049 8.46 -26.10 2.40
CA TRP A 1049 8.31 -26.15 3.83
C TRP A 1049 8.30 -24.72 4.36
N SER A 1050 7.37 -24.44 5.27
CA SER A 1050 7.32 -23.18 6.02
C SER A 1050 6.42 -23.35 7.22
N LEU A 1051 6.99 -23.17 8.41
CA LEU A 1051 6.29 -23.04 9.69
C LEU A 1051 7.02 -21.94 10.48
N ASP A 1052 6.29 -20.95 11.00
CA ASP A 1052 6.83 -19.82 11.79
C ASP A 1052 6.04 -19.69 13.10
#